data_AF-A0A8H3U5L8-F1
#
_entry.id   AF-A0A8H3U5L8-F1
#
_cell.length_a   1.000
_cell.length_b   1.000
_cell.length_c   1.000
_cell.angle_alpha   90.00
_cell.angle_beta   90.00
_cell.angle_gamma   90.00
#
_symmetry.space_group_name_H-M   'P 1'
#
loop_
_entity.id
_entity.type
_entity.pdbx_description
1 polymer ?
#
loop_
_entity_poly.entity_id
_entity_poly.type
_entity_poly.pdbx_seq_one_letter_code
_entity_poly.pdbx_strand_id
1 'polypeptide(L)'
;MQANYHDINPHHPLRLLSLDGGGVRGLSSLLIIQDLMQKVALEEKRLRLRPRDNNDLPHPCDYFDLIGGTSTGGIIAILLGRLRLDVRDCIKIYLKMSAIIFRKDHSLRIGKAKIPTGPNRFSAAVLEAAVKTALKEYGFDENEQLWDEGLFEEAEDSFEPQHSIWNENMEDSPIAVEGSQTPKTIQDSQSSLLASTLAVMDSIQRRATWKVRSQSSVHRKKGRRGCRAFVVCALKNALGTPKILKTYDANDRKTQIWQALRATSAAPTFFEEMTMGSPKLTYLDGGMGFNNPALEVDYEAKSLWEDRSIGLIVSIGTGLQTIPAVKASKSCLPFGLGLDLVLASAMASMATSTARVHNDMQRMYSSSTTKYFRFDVDAGMANISLEQWMKEDEMTALTELYMHDPRQLDRSKYVASQLVKLGALPPKFEIPAQRFNIGMRGGRDAENGAFTMRKLDYTTGFQLGPSGITPDHVHTIELDSSPHSPPRRKTDVTIAIQGSSRKTMPVRHHLDADDGPRQEATVLTCNGADNICLRALRQGIPQGKYRVQWIMAFTSTPHTAAPPTELILSVGRPLDSRVFLDRFVDVKISRDVVGVLLGPDAVRVRVGRRRYREVKGRSWVVIEGDRDVEVGGEGELGFVISKRFVRGEVVGGWWFGGVKVVPRSV
;
A
#
# COMPACT_ATOMS: atom_id res chain seq x y z
N MET A 1 16.74 -10.71 11.29
CA MET A 1 16.33 -9.32 11.04
C MET A 1 14.99 -9.35 10.33
N GLN A 2 13.90 -8.90 10.97
CA GLN A 2 12.63 -8.69 10.27
C GLN A 2 12.85 -7.56 9.24
N ALA A 3 12.34 -7.71 8.03
CA ALA A 3 12.67 -6.80 6.94
C ALA A 3 11.69 -5.62 6.92
N ASN A 4 12.21 -4.39 6.72
CA ASN A 4 11.39 -3.18 6.61
C ASN A 4 10.69 -3.18 5.24
N TYR A 5 9.39 -3.46 5.19
CA TYR A 5 8.66 -3.64 3.93
C TYR A 5 8.79 -2.46 2.96
N HIS A 6 8.95 -1.24 3.49
CA HIS A 6 9.18 -0.04 2.69
C HIS A 6 10.53 -0.03 1.94
N ASP A 7 11.56 -0.68 2.48
CA ASP A 7 12.85 -0.82 1.80
C ASP A 7 12.89 -2.06 0.89
N ILE A 8 12.09 -3.09 1.19
CA ILE A 8 12.02 -4.33 0.38
C ILE A 8 11.26 -4.10 -0.92
N ASN A 9 10.14 -3.39 -0.87
CA ASN A 9 9.29 -3.14 -2.02
C ASN A 9 8.81 -1.68 -2.04
N PRO A 10 9.65 -0.71 -2.42
CA PRO A 10 9.32 0.72 -2.36
C PRO A 10 8.10 1.11 -3.20
N HIS A 11 7.73 0.31 -4.20
CA HIS A 11 6.59 0.54 -5.09
C HIS A 11 5.35 -0.29 -4.75
N HIS A 12 5.29 -0.92 -3.56
CA HIS A 12 4.10 -1.68 -3.19
C HIS A 12 2.85 -0.78 -3.15
N PRO A 13 1.64 -1.31 -3.43
CA PRO A 13 0.41 -0.56 -3.25
C PRO A 13 0.27 -0.04 -1.82
N LEU A 14 -0.22 1.19 -1.65
CA LEU A 14 -0.27 1.86 -0.36
C LEU A 14 -1.26 1.18 0.59
N ARG A 15 -0.89 1.13 1.87
CA ARG A 15 -1.67 0.60 2.98
C ARG A 15 -1.93 1.75 3.94
N LEU A 16 -3.18 2.16 4.07
CA LEU A 16 -3.57 3.36 4.81
C LEU A 16 -4.38 3.00 6.06
N LEU A 17 -4.13 3.70 7.17
CA LEU A 17 -4.89 3.59 8.41
C LEU A 17 -5.53 4.93 8.78
N SER A 18 -6.83 4.90 9.04
CA SER A 18 -7.63 6.03 9.50
C SER A 18 -8.26 5.72 10.85
N LEU A 19 -8.13 6.63 11.80
CA LEU A 19 -8.60 6.47 13.18
C LEU A 19 -9.56 7.59 13.58
N ASP A 20 -10.78 7.22 13.96
CA ASP A 20 -11.81 8.19 14.33
C ASP A 20 -11.56 8.87 15.68
N GLY A 21 -12.14 10.06 15.84
CA GLY A 21 -12.30 10.70 17.15
C GLY A 21 -13.42 10.05 17.96
N GLY A 22 -13.30 10.04 19.29
CA GLY A 22 -14.28 9.35 20.14
C GLY A 22 -14.09 9.34 21.65
N GLY A 23 -13.30 10.25 22.22
CA GLY A 23 -13.08 10.30 23.68
C GLY A 23 -12.53 8.97 24.21
N VAL A 24 -12.96 8.52 25.40
CA VAL A 24 -12.48 7.25 26.02
C VAL A 24 -12.62 6.01 25.14
N ARG A 25 -13.53 6.02 24.16
CA ARG A 25 -13.82 4.87 23.27
C ARG A 25 -12.70 4.55 22.29
N GLY A 26 -11.64 5.37 22.21
CA GLY A 26 -10.41 5.02 21.47
C GLY A 26 -9.76 3.71 21.92
N LEU A 27 -10.06 3.23 23.14
CA LEU A 27 -9.64 1.90 23.58
C LEU A 27 -10.13 0.81 22.62
N SER A 28 -11.37 0.90 22.15
CA SER A 28 -11.91 -0.06 21.19
C SER A 28 -11.10 -0.08 19.90
N SER A 29 -10.70 1.10 19.39
CA SER A 29 -9.85 1.19 18.21
C SER A 29 -8.50 0.53 18.41
N LEU A 30 -7.87 0.72 19.58
CA LEU A 30 -6.61 0.05 19.94
C LEU A 30 -6.76 -1.47 20.04
N LEU A 31 -7.85 -1.97 20.60
CA LEU A 31 -8.14 -3.41 20.68
C LEU A 31 -8.34 -4.03 19.28
N ILE A 32 -9.03 -3.33 18.37
CA ILE A 32 -9.16 -3.76 16.97
C ILE A 32 -7.79 -3.81 16.28
N ILE A 33 -6.94 -2.78 16.48
CA ILE A 33 -5.58 -2.77 15.92
C ILE A 33 -4.75 -3.91 16.51
N GLN A 34 -4.89 -4.19 17.81
CA GLN A 34 -4.18 -5.28 18.48
C GLN A 34 -4.54 -6.62 17.85
N ASP A 35 -5.83 -6.89 17.65
CA ASP A 35 -6.31 -8.10 16.98
C ASP A 35 -5.78 -8.20 15.53
N LEU A 36 -5.79 -7.10 14.77
CA LEU A 36 -5.21 -7.07 13.43
C LEU A 36 -3.71 -7.40 13.45
N MET A 37 -2.94 -6.83 14.39
CA MET A 37 -1.50 -7.09 14.50
C MET A 37 -1.20 -8.52 14.97
N GLN A 38 -2.05 -9.13 15.81
CA GLN A 38 -1.96 -10.55 16.15
C GLN A 38 -2.13 -11.41 14.90
N LYS A 39 -3.15 -11.12 14.08
CA LYS A 39 -3.40 -11.83 12.82
C LYS A 39 -2.29 -11.62 11.79
N VAL A 40 -1.69 -10.44 11.74
CA VAL A 40 -0.50 -10.15 10.93
C VAL A 40 0.67 -11.02 11.37
N ALA A 41 0.94 -11.12 12.67
CA ALA A 41 2.02 -11.98 13.20
C ALA A 41 1.80 -13.46 12.81
N LEU A 42 0.56 -13.93 12.87
CA LEU A 42 0.20 -15.29 12.43
C LEU A 42 0.43 -15.49 10.93
N GLU A 43 0.06 -14.52 10.10
CA GLU A 43 0.28 -14.58 8.65
C GLU A 43 1.79 -14.55 8.31
N GLU A 44 2.60 -13.74 9.00
CA GLU A 44 4.06 -13.77 8.83
C GLU A 44 4.67 -15.12 9.18
N LYS A 45 4.19 -15.77 10.26
CA LYS A 45 4.59 -17.13 10.62
C LYS A 45 4.18 -18.14 9.54
N ARG A 46 2.98 -18.00 8.99
CA ARG A 46 2.47 -18.85 7.88
C ARG A 46 3.33 -18.72 6.63
N LEU A 47 3.81 -17.51 6.32
CA LEU A 47 4.65 -17.20 5.17
C LEU A 47 6.16 -17.37 5.44
N ARG A 48 6.56 -17.85 6.63
CA ARG A 48 7.97 -17.99 7.07
C ARG A 48 8.78 -16.69 7.02
N LEU A 49 8.11 -15.54 7.13
CA LEU A 49 8.75 -14.22 7.22
C LEU A 49 9.19 -13.88 8.65
N ARG A 50 8.62 -14.60 9.63
CA ARG A 50 8.91 -14.45 11.07
C ARG A 50 9.28 -15.81 11.68
N PRO A 51 10.26 -15.85 12.61
CA PRO A 51 10.56 -17.04 13.41
C PRO A 51 9.34 -17.55 14.20
N ARG A 52 9.20 -18.87 14.34
CA ARG A 52 8.01 -19.48 14.99
C ARG A 52 7.91 -19.16 16.49
N ASP A 53 9.06 -19.03 17.13
CA ASP A 53 9.28 -18.72 18.55
C ASP A 53 9.06 -17.24 18.91
N ASN A 54 9.14 -16.33 17.93
CA ASN A 54 8.86 -14.91 18.19
C ASN A 54 7.36 -14.68 18.43
N ASN A 55 7.02 -14.14 19.61
CA ASN A 55 5.65 -13.84 20.03
C ASN A 55 5.38 -12.34 20.21
N ASP A 56 6.30 -11.49 19.74
CA ASP A 56 6.13 -10.04 19.81
C ASP A 56 5.06 -9.58 18.82
N LEU A 57 4.36 -8.49 19.12
CA LEU A 57 3.45 -7.92 18.14
C LEU A 57 4.22 -7.07 17.13
N PRO A 58 3.90 -7.17 15.83
CA PRO A 58 4.41 -6.24 14.83
C PRO A 58 3.97 -4.81 15.15
N HIS A 59 4.85 -3.83 14.89
CA HIS A 59 4.52 -2.42 15.00
C HIS A 59 3.63 -2.00 13.82
N PRO A 60 2.48 -1.34 14.05
CA PRO A 60 1.61 -0.92 12.94
C PRO A 60 2.30 -0.03 11.91
N CYS A 61 3.25 0.82 12.32
CA CYS A 61 4.01 1.68 11.43
C CYS A 61 4.93 0.94 10.44
N ASP A 62 5.15 -0.37 10.61
CA ASP A 62 5.87 -1.20 9.63
C ASP A 62 4.94 -1.72 8.50
N TYR A 63 3.62 -1.64 8.70
CA TYR A 63 2.59 -2.21 7.81
C TYR A 63 1.69 -1.19 7.15
N PHE A 64 1.60 0.02 7.70
CA PHE A 64 0.88 1.13 7.10
C PHE A 64 1.89 2.15 6.56
N ASP A 65 1.67 2.67 5.36
CA ASP A 65 2.46 3.77 4.80
C ASP A 65 2.09 5.11 5.42
N LEU A 66 0.81 5.25 5.79
CA LEU A 66 0.23 6.48 6.33
C LEU A 66 -0.80 6.14 7.41
N ILE A 67 -0.66 6.79 8.57
CA ILE A 67 -1.62 6.73 9.67
C ILE A 67 -2.16 8.13 9.94
N GLY A 68 -3.47 8.33 9.75
CA GLY A 68 -4.14 9.58 10.08
C GLY A 68 -5.18 9.38 11.18
N GLY A 69 -5.35 10.40 12.01
CA GLY A 69 -6.32 10.33 13.10
C GLY A 69 -6.93 11.68 13.48
N THR A 70 -8.14 11.64 14.03
CA THR A 70 -8.86 12.80 14.56
C THR A 70 -9.07 12.67 16.06
N SER A 71 -8.88 13.74 16.84
CA SER A 71 -9.07 13.78 18.30
C SER A 71 -8.32 12.63 18.99
N THR A 72 -9.01 11.79 19.78
CA THR A 72 -8.48 10.53 20.31
C THR A 72 -7.76 9.67 19.27
N GLY A 73 -8.31 9.51 18.07
CA GLY A 73 -7.67 8.78 16.98
C GLY A 73 -6.37 9.43 16.54
N GLY A 74 -6.26 10.77 16.64
CA GLY A 74 -5.02 11.52 16.42
C GLY A 74 -3.96 11.22 17.47
N ILE A 75 -4.35 11.09 18.75
CA ILE A 75 -3.45 10.63 19.82
C ILE A 75 -2.91 9.24 19.46
N ILE A 76 -3.78 8.29 19.12
CA ILE A 76 -3.39 6.93 18.74
C ILE A 76 -2.49 6.94 17.48
N ALA A 77 -2.78 7.77 16.49
CA ALA A 77 -1.98 7.89 15.27
C ALA A 77 -0.54 8.34 15.56
N ILE A 78 -0.35 9.29 16.49
CA ILE A 78 0.98 9.74 16.91
C ILE A 78 1.70 8.69 17.74
N LEU A 79 1.01 8.00 18.67
CA LEU A 79 1.62 6.92 19.46
C LEU A 79 2.13 5.78 18.54
N LEU A 80 1.30 5.34 17.59
CA LEU A 80 1.61 4.24 16.69
C LEU A 80 2.59 4.63 15.57
N GLY A 81 2.45 5.84 15.02
CA GLY A 81 3.20 6.29 13.85
C GLY A 81 4.47 7.06 14.21
N ARG A 82 4.33 8.20 14.90
CA ARG A 82 5.44 9.11 15.21
C ARG A 82 6.37 8.57 16.30
N LEU A 83 5.80 8.00 17.36
CA LEU A 83 6.55 7.42 18.47
C LEU A 83 6.89 5.94 18.23
N ARG A 84 6.27 5.31 17.21
CA ARG A 84 6.49 3.92 16.79
C ARG A 84 6.33 2.92 17.94
N LEU A 85 5.39 3.17 18.84
CA LEU A 85 5.12 2.30 19.98
C LEU A 85 4.37 1.04 19.56
N ASP A 86 4.56 -0.04 20.29
CA ASP A 86 3.73 -1.23 20.11
C ASP A 86 2.31 -0.99 20.63
N VAL A 87 1.36 -1.80 20.15
CA VAL A 87 -0.06 -1.60 20.45
C VAL A 87 -0.37 -1.80 21.94
N ARG A 88 0.34 -2.70 22.64
CA ARG A 88 0.10 -2.95 24.08
C ARG A 88 0.55 -1.75 24.90
N ASP A 89 1.70 -1.18 24.58
CA ASP A 89 2.19 0.03 25.24
C ASP A 89 1.31 1.24 24.93
N CYS A 90 0.80 1.35 23.70
CA CYS A 90 -0.22 2.34 23.36
C CYS A 90 -1.48 2.22 24.22
N ILE A 91 -1.99 1.00 24.46
CA ILE A 91 -3.15 0.77 25.36
C ILE A 91 -2.83 1.24 26.77
N LYS A 92 -1.66 0.87 27.33
CA LYS A 92 -1.27 1.30 28.68
C LYS A 92 -1.20 2.81 28.81
N ILE A 93 -0.54 3.49 27.87
CA ILE A 93 -0.44 4.95 27.85
C ILE A 93 -1.83 5.56 27.76
N TYR A 94 -2.65 5.05 26.84
CA TYR A 94 -3.97 5.58 26.56
C TYR A 94 -4.90 5.49 27.78
N LEU A 95 -4.90 4.35 28.49
CA LEU A 95 -5.66 4.16 29.72
C LEU A 95 -5.19 5.09 30.84
N LYS A 96 -3.87 5.21 31.05
CA LYS A 96 -3.29 6.14 32.02
C LYS A 96 -3.68 7.59 31.72
N MET A 97 -3.51 8.02 30.47
CA MET A 97 -3.87 9.38 30.04
C MET A 97 -5.37 9.62 30.25
N SER A 98 -6.22 8.68 29.83
CA SER A 98 -7.68 8.77 30.02
C SER A 98 -8.03 8.92 31.51
N ALA A 99 -7.43 8.11 32.39
CA ALA A 99 -7.64 8.21 33.82
C ALA A 99 -7.23 9.58 34.40
N ILE A 100 -6.17 10.22 33.89
CA ILE A 100 -5.74 11.56 34.32
C ILE A 100 -6.69 12.65 33.82
N ILE A 101 -7.02 12.60 32.52
CA ILE A 101 -7.84 13.60 31.83
C ILE A 101 -9.24 13.66 32.44
N PHE A 102 -9.86 12.51 32.70
CA PHE A 102 -11.26 12.44 33.12
C PHE A 102 -11.48 12.44 34.65
N ARG A 103 -10.42 12.49 35.47
CA ARG A 103 -10.51 12.50 36.95
C ARG A 103 -10.72 13.90 37.55
N LYS A 104 -10.33 14.97 36.83
CA LYS A 104 -10.55 16.37 37.23
C LYS A 104 -11.75 16.96 36.49
N ASP A 105 -12.93 16.45 36.81
CA ASP A 105 -14.21 16.97 36.34
C ASP A 105 -14.56 18.24 37.14
N HIS A 106 -14.58 19.41 36.49
CA HIS A 106 -14.96 20.68 37.12
C HIS A 106 -16.48 20.80 37.29
N SER A 107 -17.18 19.73 37.71
CA SER A 107 -18.60 19.75 37.99
C SER A 107 -18.90 19.73 39.49
N LEU A 108 -19.72 20.68 39.95
CA LEU A 108 -20.35 20.67 41.26
C LEU A 108 -21.47 19.63 41.25
N ARG A 109 -21.45 18.68 42.18
CA ARG A 109 -22.57 17.76 42.40
C ARG A 109 -23.63 18.45 43.25
N ILE A 110 -24.79 18.75 42.66
CA ILE A 110 -25.99 19.19 43.38
C ILE A 110 -27.03 18.07 43.23
N GLY A 111 -27.21 17.28 44.29
CA GLY A 111 -28.07 16.08 44.27
C GLY A 111 -27.52 14.98 43.36
N LYS A 112 -28.37 14.42 42.48
CA LYS A 112 -27.97 13.40 41.46
C LYS A 112 -27.45 14.01 40.15
N ALA A 113 -27.44 15.34 40.01
CA ALA A 113 -27.01 16.03 38.80
C ALA A 113 -25.59 16.62 38.98
N LYS A 114 -24.76 16.50 37.93
CA LYS A 114 -23.45 17.15 37.84
C LYS A 114 -23.61 18.46 37.07
N ILE A 115 -23.33 19.59 37.71
CA ILE A 115 -23.45 20.93 37.12
C ILE A 115 -22.04 21.49 36.89
N PRO A 116 -21.64 21.82 35.64
CA PRO A 116 -20.32 22.40 35.36
C PRO A 116 -20.12 23.73 36.10
N THR A 117 -18.94 23.96 36.70
CA THR A 117 -18.62 25.20 37.43
C THR A 117 -17.98 26.28 36.55
N GLY A 118 -17.71 25.96 35.28
CA GLY A 118 -17.11 26.87 34.29
C GLY A 118 -17.58 26.56 32.86
N PRO A 119 -17.13 27.35 31.87
CA PRO A 119 -17.56 27.21 30.47
C PRO A 119 -17.06 25.93 29.79
N ASN A 120 -15.96 25.35 30.30
CA ASN A 120 -15.34 24.12 29.81
C ASN A 120 -15.34 23.07 30.92
N ARG A 121 -15.60 21.81 30.57
CA ARG A 121 -15.69 20.70 31.54
C ARG A 121 -14.34 20.17 32.00
N PHE A 122 -13.34 20.16 31.12
CA PHE A 122 -12.00 19.64 31.39
C PHE A 122 -10.92 20.70 31.14
N SER A 123 -9.91 20.74 32.02
CA SER A 123 -8.80 21.68 31.88
C SER A 123 -7.83 21.25 30.79
N ALA A 124 -7.55 22.13 29.84
CA ALA A 124 -6.59 21.87 28.77
C ALA A 124 -5.16 21.66 29.30
N ALA A 125 -4.82 22.23 30.47
CA ALA A 125 -3.54 22.01 31.14
C ALA A 125 -3.38 20.56 31.64
N VAL A 126 -4.49 19.86 31.93
CA VAL A 126 -4.46 18.45 32.37
C VAL A 126 -4.14 17.53 31.19
N LEU A 127 -4.71 17.79 30.01
CA LEU A 127 -4.37 17.04 28.79
C LEU A 127 -2.90 17.25 28.40
N GLU A 128 -2.43 18.50 28.44
CA GLU A 128 -1.02 18.83 28.19
C GLU A 128 -0.09 18.09 29.15
N ALA A 129 -0.35 18.16 30.46
CA ALA A 129 0.45 17.48 31.47
C ALA A 129 0.42 15.96 31.30
N ALA A 130 -0.73 15.38 30.94
CA ALA A 130 -0.85 13.94 30.70
C ALA A 130 0.01 13.49 29.51
N VAL A 131 -0.02 14.24 28.39
CA VAL A 131 0.82 13.95 27.22
C VAL A 131 2.31 14.09 27.57
N LYS A 132 2.71 15.19 28.23
CA LYS A 132 4.10 15.42 28.62
C LYS A 132 4.64 14.34 29.56
N THR A 133 3.81 13.90 30.52
CA THR A 133 4.15 12.80 31.42
C THR A 133 4.34 11.48 30.67
N ALA A 134 3.43 11.18 29.72
CA ALA A 134 3.54 9.98 28.90
C ALA A 134 4.80 9.98 28.02
N LEU A 135 5.17 11.13 27.43
CA LEU A 135 6.41 11.26 26.66
C LEU A 135 7.65 10.97 27.52
N LYS A 136 7.74 11.57 28.72
CA LYS A 136 8.84 11.33 29.66
C LYS A 136 8.97 9.87 30.08
N GLU A 137 7.85 9.20 30.37
CA GLU A 137 7.85 7.79 30.80
C GLU A 137 8.45 6.86 29.73
N TYR A 138 8.31 7.20 28.46
CA TYR A 138 8.84 6.43 27.32
C TYR A 138 10.16 6.98 26.77
N GLY A 139 10.82 7.89 27.51
CA GLY A 139 12.16 8.38 27.17
C GLY A 139 12.20 9.50 26.12
N PHE A 140 11.07 10.16 25.85
CA PHE A 140 11.00 11.33 24.97
C PHE A 140 11.03 12.63 25.76
N ASP A 141 11.40 13.73 25.09
CA ASP A 141 11.31 15.07 25.68
C ASP A 141 9.84 15.52 25.84
N GLU A 142 9.54 16.31 26.87
CA GLU A 142 8.17 16.85 27.06
C GLU A 142 7.72 17.75 25.90
N ASN A 143 8.69 18.37 25.24
CA ASN A 143 8.52 19.29 24.13
C ASN A 143 9.01 18.66 22.82
N GLU A 144 9.01 17.32 22.74
CA GLU A 144 9.33 16.57 21.52
C GLU A 144 8.57 17.13 20.32
N GLN A 145 9.29 17.35 19.22
CA GLN A 145 8.72 17.93 18.01
C GLN A 145 7.84 16.92 17.28
N LEU A 146 6.76 17.43 16.66
CA LEU A 146 5.90 16.60 15.81
C LEU A 146 6.66 16.09 14.59
N TRP A 147 7.54 16.92 14.02
CA TRP A 147 8.46 16.51 12.95
C TRP A 147 9.33 15.33 13.40
N ASP A 148 9.42 14.31 12.55
CA ASP A 148 10.19 13.10 12.82
C ASP A 148 11.60 13.19 12.23
N GLU A 149 12.51 13.83 12.97
CA GLU A 149 13.94 13.88 12.63
C GLU A 149 14.55 12.47 12.52
N GLY A 150 13.97 11.46 13.16
CA GLY A 150 14.45 10.07 13.10
C GLY A 150 14.13 9.37 11.78
N LEU A 151 13.03 9.76 11.12
CA LEU A 151 12.55 9.13 9.88
C LEU A 151 12.85 9.92 8.63
N PHE A 152 12.75 11.25 8.71
CA PHE A 152 12.75 12.12 7.55
C PHE A 152 14.00 12.97 7.47
N GLU A 153 14.45 13.20 6.25
CA GLU A 153 15.45 14.17 5.89
C GLU A 153 14.93 15.03 4.75
N GLU A 154 15.46 16.23 4.68
CA GLU A 154 15.21 17.12 3.56
C GLU A 154 16.29 16.87 2.51
N ALA A 155 15.87 16.62 1.28
CA ALA A 155 16.79 16.69 0.16
C ALA A 155 16.95 18.16 -0.24
N GLU A 156 18.17 18.59 -0.57
CA GLU A 156 18.35 19.86 -1.25
C GLU A 156 17.60 19.77 -2.58
N ASP A 157 16.54 20.56 -2.73
CA ASP A 157 15.87 20.73 -4.01
C ASP A 157 16.93 21.24 -5.01
N SER A 158 17.45 20.36 -5.86
CA SER A 158 18.09 20.76 -7.12
C SER A 158 17.00 21.27 -8.06
N PHE A 159 16.35 22.35 -7.66
CA PHE A 159 15.39 23.05 -8.49
C PHE A 159 16.22 23.84 -9.51
N GLU A 160 16.55 23.21 -10.63
CA GLU A 160 16.90 23.97 -11.83
C GLU A 160 15.64 24.73 -12.25
N PRO A 161 15.66 26.08 -12.27
CA PRO A 161 14.48 26.89 -12.55
C PRO A 161 14.18 26.92 -14.05
N GLN A 162 13.98 25.76 -14.68
CA GLN A 162 13.63 25.66 -16.11
C GLN A 162 12.16 25.28 -16.36
N HIS A 163 11.38 24.98 -15.33
CA HIS A 163 9.96 24.61 -15.50
C HIS A 163 9.01 25.36 -14.55
N SER A 164 9.29 26.63 -14.27
CA SER A 164 8.26 27.53 -13.77
C SER A 164 7.51 28.10 -14.98
N ILE A 165 6.22 27.76 -15.09
CA ILE A 165 5.27 28.36 -16.05
C ILE A 165 5.19 29.90 -15.90
N TRP A 166 5.72 30.45 -14.80
CA TRP A 166 5.80 31.88 -14.53
C TRP A 166 7.09 32.56 -15.03
N ASN A 167 8.04 31.80 -15.59
CA ASN A 167 9.31 32.35 -16.11
C ASN A 167 9.43 32.34 -17.64
N GLU A 168 8.44 31.81 -18.37
CA GLU A 168 8.31 32.06 -19.80
C GLU A 168 7.22 33.11 -19.97
N ASN A 169 7.58 34.26 -20.58
CA ASN A 169 6.76 35.45 -20.88
C ASN A 169 6.87 36.63 -19.89
N MET A 170 8.11 37.04 -19.60
CA MET A 170 8.36 38.42 -19.18
C MET A 170 9.20 39.20 -20.22
N GLU A 171 9.02 38.87 -21.50
CA GLU A 171 9.39 39.73 -22.62
C GLU A 171 8.20 39.81 -23.60
N ASP A 172 7.88 41.05 -23.96
CA ASP A 172 6.97 41.52 -25.02
C ASP A 172 5.45 41.28 -24.88
N SER A 173 4.77 42.23 -24.22
CA SER A 173 3.39 42.60 -24.59
C SER A 173 3.44 43.77 -25.59
N PRO A 174 2.93 43.62 -26.83
CA PRO A 174 2.91 44.68 -27.82
C PRO A 174 1.62 45.50 -27.69
N ILE A 175 1.56 46.42 -26.74
CA ILE A 175 0.61 47.54 -26.77
C ILE A 175 1.30 48.81 -26.26
N ALA A 176 2.03 49.47 -27.15
CA ALA A 176 2.25 50.92 -27.10
C ALA A 176 2.64 51.40 -28.49
N VAL A 177 1.70 52.08 -29.13
CA VAL A 177 1.85 52.75 -30.42
C VAL A 177 2.84 53.90 -30.29
N GLU A 178 3.68 54.01 -31.32
CA GLU A 178 4.53 55.10 -31.78
C GLU A 178 4.48 56.47 -31.06
N GLY A 179 5.66 56.91 -30.60
CA GLY A 179 6.36 57.98 -31.31
C GLY A 179 5.87 59.43 -31.16
N SER A 180 6.61 60.18 -30.32
CA SER A 180 7.14 61.53 -30.59
C SER A 180 6.16 62.73 -30.64
N GLN A 181 6.24 63.56 -29.60
CA GLN A 181 6.60 64.99 -29.77
C GLN A 181 7.11 65.55 -28.44
N THR A 182 8.39 65.95 -28.41
CA THR A 182 8.98 66.73 -27.31
C THR A 182 8.38 68.13 -27.26
N PRO A 183 8.31 68.75 -26.07
CA PRO A 183 9.17 69.91 -25.89
C PRO A 183 9.94 69.93 -24.57
N LYS A 184 11.10 70.58 -24.66
CA LYS A 184 11.96 71.12 -23.59
C LYS A 184 11.08 71.81 -22.51
N THR A 185 11.43 71.88 -21.24
CA THR A 185 12.51 72.74 -20.71
C THR A 185 12.54 72.65 -19.15
N ILE A 186 13.70 72.96 -18.57
CA ILE A 186 13.99 73.49 -17.21
C ILE A 186 14.21 72.51 -16.05
N GLN A 187 15.39 72.72 -15.46
CA GLN A 187 15.94 72.27 -14.18
C GLN A 187 14.92 72.22 -13.04
N ASP A 188 15.03 71.22 -12.16
CA ASP A 188 15.34 71.55 -10.77
C ASP A 188 15.85 70.35 -9.96
N SER A 189 16.76 70.69 -9.07
CA SER A 189 17.46 69.89 -8.09
C SER A 189 16.52 69.15 -7.12
N GLN A 190 16.62 67.82 -7.05
CA GLN A 190 16.37 67.00 -5.85
C GLN A 190 16.61 65.50 -6.14
N SER A 191 17.87 65.07 -6.31
CA SER A 191 18.19 63.63 -6.49
C SER A 191 19.32 63.10 -5.60
N SER A 192 19.80 63.87 -4.61
CA SER A 192 20.82 63.41 -3.66
C SER A 192 20.26 62.76 -2.38
N LEU A 193 18.94 62.77 -2.15
CA LEU A 193 18.31 62.15 -0.97
C LEU A 193 17.67 60.78 -1.23
N LEU A 194 17.49 60.37 -2.50
CA LEU A 194 16.96 59.04 -2.83
C LEU A 194 18.05 57.99 -3.04
N ALA A 195 19.27 58.42 -3.39
CA ALA A 195 20.41 57.51 -3.55
C ALA A 195 20.91 56.96 -2.20
N SER A 196 20.82 57.74 -1.13
CA SER A 196 21.19 57.31 0.23
C SER A 196 20.16 56.35 0.83
N THR A 197 18.87 56.47 0.49
CA THR A 197 17.85 55.51 0.93
C THR A 197 17.97 54.17 0.22
N LEU A 198 18.38 54.16 -1.06
CA LEU A 198 18.60 52.94 -1.84
C LEU A 198 19.89 52.20 -1.44
N ALA A 199 20.97 52.92 -1.09
CA ALA A 199 22.21 52.31 -0.62
C ALA A 199 22.06 51.65 0.76
N VAL A 200 21.17 52.15 1.63
CA VAL A 200 20.87 51.50 2.91
C VAL A 200 20.08 50.19 2.71
N MET A 201 19.27 50.08 1.65
CA MET A 201 18.53 48.85 1.35
C MET A 201 19.41 47.70 0.82
N ASP A 202 20.60 48.00 0.30
CA ASP A 202 21.55 46.98 -0.19
C ASP A 202 22.43 46.40 0.94
N SER A 203 22.52 47.11 2.08
CA SER A 203 23.24 46.66 3.28
C SER A 203 22.37 45.91 4.30
N ILE A 204 21.06 45.80 4.06
CA ILE A 204 20.21 44.87 4.79
C ILE A 204 20.41 43.51 4.13
N GLN A 205 21.25 42.66 4.73
CA GLN A 205 21.18 41.21 4.52
C GLN A 205 19.70 40.82 4.56
N ARG A 206 19.10 40.57 3.38
CA ARG A 206 17.73 40.08 3.26
C ARG A 206 17.70 38.76 4.03
N ARG A 207 17.23 38.80 5.28
CA ARG A 207 16.90 37.62 6.06
C ARG A 207 16.05 36.73 5.16
N ALA A 208 16.44 35.46 5.07
CA ALA A 208 15.87 34.44 4.21
C ALA A 208 14.36 34.68 3.99
N THR A 209 14.01 35.02 2.75
CA THR A 209 12.62 35.07 2.30
C THR A 209 11.97 33.73 2.66
N TRP A 210 10.76 33.78 3.22
CA TRP A 210 9.94 32.62 3.52
C TRP A 210 9.69 31.85 2.21
N LYS A 211 10.55 30.89 1.88
CA LYS A 211 10.34 29.98 0.76
C LYS A 211 9.43 28.87 1.27
N VAL A 212 8.19 28.84 0.77
CA VAL A 212 7.29 27.71 1.00
C VAL A 212 7.91 26.49 0.32
N ARG A 213 8.21 25.47 1.12
CA ARG A 213 8.86 24.25 0.66
C ARG A 213 7.82 23.25 0.19
N SER A 214 8.13 22.57 -0.91
CA SER A 214 7.28 21.51 -1.44
C SER A 214 7.29 20.29 -0.51
N GLN A 215 6.17 19.55 -0.45
CA GLN A 215 6.14 18.27 0.26
C GLN A 215 7.07 17.22 -0.36
N SER A 216 7.39 17.36 -1.65
CA SER A 216 8.34 16.49 -2.37
C SER A 216 9.78 16.64 -1.88
N SER A 217 10.12 17.71 -1.15
CA SER A 217 11.46 17.90 -0.58
C SER A 217 11.76 16.92 0.58
N VAL A 218 10.72 16.33 1.19
CA VAL A 218 10.85 15.47 2.37
C VAL A 218 10.96 14.02 1.98
N HIS A 219 12.15 13.46 2.19
CA HIS A 219 12.49 12.09 1.89
C HIS A 219 12.64 11.27 3.17
N ARG A 220 12.35 9.98 3.06
CA ARG A 220 12.56 9.04 4.17
C ARG A 220 14.02 8.57 4.17
N LYS A 221 14.64 8.58 5.34
CA LYS A 221 15.99 8.05 5.57
C LYS A 221 16.03 6.54 5.27
N LYS A 222 17.03 6.12 4.49
CA LYS A 222 17.23 4.69 4.13
C LYS A 222 17.45 3.83 5.38
N GLY A 223 16.84 2.64 5.42
CA GLY A 223 17.03 1.68 6.51
C GLY A 223 16.33 2.03 7.82
N ARG A 224 15.60 3.15 7.89
CA ARG A 224 14.81 3.54 9.07
C ARG A 224 13.38 3.02 8.94
N ARG A 225 12.88 2.37 10.01
CA ARG A 225 11.51 1.88 10.12
C ARG A 225 10.52 2.97 10.54
N GLY A 226 9.26 2.77 10.21
CA GLY A 226 8.17 3.69 10.52
C GLY A 226 7.42 4.17 9.29
N CYS A 227 6.39 4.96 9.56
CA CYS A 227 5.45 5.44 8.55
C CYS A 227 5.23 6.95 8.70
N ARG A 228 4.58 7.55 7.71
CA ARG A 228 4.06 8.91 7.84
C ARG A 228 2.85 8.89 8.78
N ALA A 229 2.74 9.88 9.65
CA ALA A 229 1.56 10.08 10.48
C ALA A 229 1.11 11.54 10.52
N PHE A 230 -0.18 11.77 10.74
CA PHE A 230 -0.73 13.11 10.91
C PHE A 230 -1.96 13.13 11.80
N VAL A 231 -2.30 14.32 12.30
CA VAL A 231 -3.53 14.58 13.03
C VAL A 231 -4.39 15.62 12.32
N VAL A 232 -5.71 15.45 12.38
CA VAL A 232 -6.69 16.36 11.77
C VAL A 232 -7.27 17.30 12.82
N CYS A 233 -7.26 18.59 12.52
CA CYS A 233 -7.89 19.64 13.34
C CYS A 233 -8.88 20.44 12.50
N ALA A 234 -9.82 21.13 13.15
CA ALA A 234 -10.66 22.14 12.50
C ALA A 234 -10.16 23.54 12.84
N LEU A 235 -10.35 24.51 11.95
CA LEU A 235 -10.05 25.92 12.22
C LEU A 235 -11.33 26.68 12.53
N LYS A 236 -11.33 27.49 13.59
CA LYS A 236 -12.50 28.26 14.01
C LYS A 236 -12.99 29.24 12.93
N ASN A 237 -12.07 29.85 12.20
CA ASN A 237 -12.38 30.85 11.17
C ASN A 237 -12.57 30.24 9.76
N ALA A 238 -12.41 28.92 9.62
CA ALA A 238 -12.52 28.21 8.35
C ALA A 238 -13.18 26.83 8.57
N LEU A 239 -14.35 26.86 9.22
CA LEU A 239 -15.17 25.67 9.45
C LEU A 239 -15.56 25.08 8.09
N GLY A 240 -15.01 23.91 7.76
CA GLY A 240 -15.22 23.26 6.47
C GLY A 240 -13.93 22.92 5.70
N THR A 241 -12.78 23.41 6.15
CA THR A 241 -11.47 22.97 5.64
C THR A 241 -10.66 22.31 6.76
N PRO A 242 -10.20 21.06 6.58
CA PRO A 242 -9.40 20.40 7.60
C PRO A 242 -8.00 21.01 7.66
N LYS A 243 -7.47 21.22 8.87
CA LYS A 243 -6.07 21.56 9.09
C LYS A 243 -5.32 20.32 9.54
N ILE A 244 -4.44 19.82 8.69
CA ILE A 244 -3.64 18.63 8.94
C ILE A 244 -2.29 19.06 9.53
N LEU A 245 -1.92 18.48 10.68
CA LEU A 245 -0.60 18.64 11.29
C LEU A 245 0.20 17.35 11.07
N LYS A 246 1.30 17.45 10.34
CA LYS A 246 2.02 16.30 9.78
C LYS A 246 3.34 16.07 10.53
N THR A 247 3.72 14.81 10.67
CA THR A 247 5.05 14.41 11.20
C THR A 247 6.19 14.62 10.20
N TYR A 248 5.86 15.06 9.00
CA TYR A 248 6.74 15.24 7.84
C TYR A 248 6.49 16.59 7.16
N ASP A 249 6.02 17.61 7.89
CA ASP A 249 5.85 18.96 7.33
C ASP A 249 7.21 19.67 7.18
N ALA A 250 7.62 19.95 5.94
CA ALA A 250 8.85 20.69 5.65
C ALA A 250 8.82 22.13 6.20
N ASN A 251 7.62 22.71 6.33
CA ASN A 251 7.42 24.13 6.68
C ASN A 251 7.17 24.33 8.18
N ASP A 252 6.78 23.28 8.91
CA ASP A 252 6.52 23.34 10.35
C ASP A 252 7.27 22.27 11.13
N ARG A 253 8.45 22.65 11.64
CA ARG A 253 9.27 21.85 12.57
C ARG A 253 9.17 22.30 14.01
N LYS A 254 8.37 23.33 14.30
CA LYS A 254 8.32 23.93 15.64
C LYS A 254 7.17 23.38 16.47
N THR A 255 6.10 22.93 15.81
CA THR A 255 4.95 22.34 16.49
C THR A 255 5.37 21.11 17.28
N GLN A 256 5.04 21.12 18.57
CA GLN A 256 5.34 20.04 19.50
C GLN A 256 4.22 19.01 19.49
N ILE A 257 4.54 17.76 19.86
CA ILE A 257 3.55 16.67 19.89
C ILE A 257 2.35 17.03 20.76
N TRP A 258 2.57 17.51 21.99
CA TRP A 258 1.47 17.87 22.89
C TRP A 258 0.61 19.01 22.34
N GLN A 259 1.18 19.92 21.53
CA GLN A 259 0.43 21.00 20.91
C GLN A 259 -0.50 20.46 19.82
N ALA A 260 0.01 19.57 18.97
CA ALA A 260 -0.80 18.93 17.93
C ALA A 260 -1.94 18.09 18.53
N LEU A 261 -1.64 17.34 19.60
CA LEU A 261 -2.64 16.52 20.31
C LEU A 261 -3.69 17.35 21.04
N ARG A 262 -3.29 18.47 21.65
CA ARG A 262 -4.25 19.41 22.27
C ARG A 262 -5.14 20.08 21.22
N ALA A 263 -4.58 20.47 20.07
CA ALA A 263 -5.33 21.10 18.99
C ALA A 263 -6.41 20.19 18.41
N THR A 264 -6.07 18.92 18.14
CA THR A 264 -7.04 17.94 17.57
C THR A 264 -8.13 17.51 18.55
N SER A 265 -7.90 17.65 19.86
CA SER A 265 -8.86 17.30 20.92
C SER A 265 -9.56 18.49 21.58
N ALA A 266 -9.43 19.70 21.01
CA ALA A 266 -10.05 20.93 21.54
C ALA A 266 -11.57 20.97 21.28
N ALA A 267 -12.31 20.00 21.84
CA ALA A 267 -13.73 19.82 21.56
C ALA A 267 -14.54 20.92 22.26
N PRO A 268 -15.39 21.68 21.53
CA PRO A 268 -16.28 22.67 22.12
C PRO A 268 -17.04 22.09 23.31
N THR A 269 -17.16 22.85 24.40
CA THR A 269 -17.75 22.47 25.72
C THR A 269 -16.94 21.49 26.57
N PHE A 270 -16.05 20.69 25.98
CA PHE A 270 -15.18 19.76 26.70
C PHE A 270 -13.86 20.41 27.08
N PHE A 271 -13.14 20.96 26.10
CA PHE A 271 -11.81 21.52 26.25
C PHE A 271 -11.78 22.95 25.70
N GLU A 272 -10.86 23.74 26.24
CA GLU A 272 -10.64 25.10 25.76
C GLU A 272 -10.03 25.10 24.35
N GLU A 273 -10.42 26.09 23.56
CA GLU A 273 -9.86 26.32 22.23
C GLU A 273 -8.34 26.50 22.30
N MET A 274 -7.61 25.98 21.31
CA MET A 274 -6.16 26.11 21.26
C MET A 274 -5.75 27.18 20.25
N THR A 275 -4.89 28.12 20.67
CA THR A 275 -4.27 29.06 19.75
C THR A 275 -2.78 28.77 19.62
N MET A 276 -2.30 28.58 18.39
CA MET A 276 -0.88 28.31 18.13
C MET A 276 -0.46 28.77 16.73
N GLY A 277 0.85 28.76 16.48
CA GLY A 277 1.44 29.17 15.20
C GLY A 277 1.77 30.65 15.09
N SER A 278 2.32 31.03 13.95
CA SER A 278 2.62 32.42 13.56
C SER A 278 2.31 32.56 12.07
N PRO A 279 1.16 33.16 11.68
CA PRO A 279 0.17 33.86 12.51
C PRO A 279 -0.55 32.95 13.51
N LYS A 280 -1.06 33.52 14.61
CA LYS A 280 -1.82 32.77 15.62
C LYS A 280 -3.16 32.32 15.02
N LEU A 281 -3.33 31.01 14.87
CA LEU A 281 -4.57 30.39 14.41
C LEU A 281 -5.28 29.73 15.59
N THR A 282 -6.62 29.76 15.58
CA THR A 282 -7.45 29.09 16.58
C THR A 282 -7.93 27.75 16.05
N TYR A 283 -7.53 26.69 16.74
CA TYR A 283 -7.80 25.29 16.46
C TYR A 283 -8.95 24.78 17.34
N LEU A 284 -9.79 23.97 16.73
CA LEU A 284 -10.89 23.22 17.32
C LEU A 284 -10.71 21.73 17.02
N ASP A 285 -11.41 20.89 17.78
CA ASP A 285 -11.41 19.45 17.55
C ASP A 285 -11.80 19.10 16.11
N GLY A 286 -11.03 18.22 15.47
CA GLY A 286 -11.30 17.76 14.11
C GLY A 286 -12.63 17.01 13.98
N GLY A 287 -13.20 16.51 15.07
CA GLY A 287 -14.55 15.96 15.16
C GLY A 287 -15.62 16.94 14.66
N MET A 288 -15.35 18.24 14.66
CA MET A 288 -16.17 19.27 14.02
C MET A 288 -16.07 19.20 12.49
N GLY A 289 -16.66 18.15 11.90
CA GLY A 289 -16.78 17.93 10.46
C GLY A 289 -15.88 16.85 9.87
N PHE A 290 -14.80 16.48 10.57
CA PHE A 290 -13.76 15.55 10.08
C PHE A 290 -13.50 14.40 11.08
N ASN A 291 -14.56 13.90 11.73
CA ASN A 291 -14.40 12.88 12.78
C ASN A 291 -13.84 11.55 12.28
N ASN A 292 -14.23 11.14 11.06
CA ASN A 292 -13.65 10.00 10.36
C ASN A 292 -12.67 10.54 9.30
N PRO A 293 -11.35 10.47 9.54
CA PRO A 293 -10.36 11.08 8.66
C PRO A 293 -10.05 10.24 7.40
N ALA A 294 -10.90 9.29 7.02
CA ALA A 294 -10.58 8.35 5.94
C ALA A 294 -10.44 9.02 4.57
N LEU A 295 -11.21 10.09 4.32
CA LEU A 295 -11.06 10.89 3.10
C LEU A 295 -9.79 11.74 3.14
N GLU A 296 -9.42 12.27 4.29
CA GLU A 296 -8.21 13.07 4.50
C GLU A 296 -6.97 12.20 4.33
N VAL A 297 -6.99 10.96 4.85
CA VAL A 297 -5.95 9.96 4.66
C VAL A 297 -5.82 9.57 3.18
N ASP A 298 -6.95 9.38 2.50
CA ASP A 298 -6.97 9.09 1.06
C ASP A 298 -6.38 10.25 0.22
N TYR A 299 -6.82 11.48 0.51
CA TYR A 299 -6.35 12.68 -0.16
C TYR A 299 -4.84 12.88 0.04
N GLU A 300 -4.36 12.76 1.28
CA GLU A 300 -2.93 12.89 1.57
C GLU A 300 -2.11 11.79 0.92
N ALA A 301 -2.61 10.55 0.88
CA ALA A 301 -1.91 9.47 0.19
C ALA A 301 -1.74 9.78 -1.31
N LYS A 302 -2.78 10.27 -1.97
CA LYS A 302 -2.74 10.67 -3.38
C LYS A 302 -1.83 11.87 -3.61
N SER A 303 -1.81 12.84 -2.69
CA SER A 303 -0.93 14.02 -2.76
C SER A 303 0.55 13.66 -2.53
N LEU A 304 0.84 12.63 -1.74
CA LEU A 304 2.21 12.23 -1.41
C LEU A 304 2.82 11.27 -2.43
N TRP A 305 2.00 10.45 -3.06
CA TRP A 305 2.44 9.37 -3.94
C TRP A 305 1.63 9.33 -5.24
N GLU A 306 1.90 10.26 -6.15
CA GLU A 306 1.21 10.37 -7.43
C GLU A 306 1.32 9.07 -8.27
N ASP A 307 2.45 8.37 -8.20
CA ASP A 307 2.74 7.17 -8.99
C ASP A 307 2.41 5.84 -8.28
N ARG A 308 1.88 5.86 -7.05
CA ARG A 308 1.55 4.62 -6.30
C ARG A 308 0.05 4.46 -6.13
N SER A 309 -0.45 3.30 -6.56
CA SER A 309 -1.85 2.92 -6.30
C SER A 309 -2.09 2.64 -4.82
N ILE A 310 -3.27 2.97 -4.31
CA ILE A 310 -3.71 2.55 -2.98
C ILE A 310 -4.24 1.12 -3.05
N GLY A 311 -3.66 0.20 -2.27
CA GLY A 311 -4.11 -1.19 -2.21
C GLY A 311 -5.18 -1.41 -1.15
N LEU A 312 -5.00 -0.82 0.03
CA LEU A 312 -5.83 -1.10 1.20
C LEU A 312 -6.02 0.16 2.05
N ILE A 313 -7.26 0.42 2.46
CA ILE A 313 -7.63 1.47 3.41
C ILE A 313 -8.38 0.82 4.57
N VAL A 314 -7.83 0.93 5.78
CA VAL A 314 -8.46 0.47 7.02
C VAL A 314 -8.92 1.70 7.80
N SER A 315 -10.22 1.83 8.02
CA SER A 315 -10.83 2.87 8.85
C SER A 315 -11.40 2.23 10.10
N ILE A 316 -11.02 2.74 11.27
CA ILE A 316 -11.43 2.20 12.57
C ILE A 316 -12.20 3.28 13.33
N GLY A 317 -13.47 2.96 13.61
CA GLY A 317 -14.39 3.78 14.38
C GLY A 317 -14.31 3.54 15.88
N THR A 318 -15.04 4.39 16.61
CA THR A 318 -15.19 4.34 18.06
C THR A 318 -16.64 4.12 18.50
N GLY A 319 -17.51 3.56 17.63
CA GLY A 319 -18.92 3.29 17.92
C GLY A 319 -19.83 4.52 17.97
N LEU A 320 -19.47 5.58 17.24
CA LEU A 320 -20.21 6.87 17.23
C LEU A 320 -21.48 6.87 16.38
N GLN A 321 -21.70 5.87 15.52
CA GLN A 321 -22.77 5.90 14.52
C GLN A 321 -24.19 5.74 15.10
N THR A 322 -24.31 5.18 16.31
CA THR A 322 -25.59 4.74 16.89
C THR A 322 -26.03 5.60 18.08
N ILE A 323 -25.78 6.92 18.08
CA ILE A 323 -26.35 7.79 19.12
C ILE A 323 -27.88 7.65 19.05
N PRO A 324 -28.55 7.10 20.09
CA PRO A 324 -30.00 7.05 20.12
C PRO A 324 -30.47 8.50 20.03
N ALA A 325 -31.38 8.79 19.08
CA ALA A 325 -32.02 10.09 18.94
C ALA A 325 -32.27 10.65 20.33
N VAL A 326 -31.62 11.78 20.64
CA VAL A 326 -31.58 12.41 21.97
C VAL A 326 -32.97 12.31 22.57
N LYS A 327 -33.18 11.35 23.48
CA LYS A 327 -34.34 11.41 24.37
C LYS A 327 -34.04 12.64 25.19
N ALA A 328 -34.63 13.77 24.80
CA ALA A 328 -34.60 15.01 25.55
C ALA A 328 -34.76 14.62 27.01
N SER A 329 -33.67 14.71 27.77
CA SER A 329 -33.67 14.30 29.16
C SER A 329 -34.77 15.13 29.81
N LYS A 330 -35.82 14.46 30.30
CA LYS A 330 -36.90 15.08 31.07
C LYS A 330 -36.37 15.48 32.45
N SER A 331 -35.28 16.24 32.51
CA SER A 331 -34.88 16.97 33.70
C SER A 331 -35.42 18.38 33.57
N CYS A 332 -36.63 18.53 34.11
CA CYS A 332 -37.26 19.82 34.38
C CYS A 332 -36.49 20.50 35.52
N LEU A 333 -35.56 21.40 35.17
CA LEU A 333 -35.16 22.52 36.03
C LEU A 333 -35.31 23.79 35.18
N PRO A 334 -36.04 24.82 35.64
CA PRO A 334 -36.45 25.97 34.81
C PRO A 334 -35.30 26.97 34.53
N PHE A 335 -34.05 26.61 34.84
CA PHE A 335 -32.84 27.42 34.62
C PHE A 335 -31.72 26.60 33.96
N GLY A 336 -32.05 25.80 32.93
CA GLY A 336 -31.11 24.93 32.21
C GLY A 336 -30.15 25.71 31.28
N LEU A 337 -28.85 25.69 31.61
CA LEU A 337 -27.73 26.45 31.03
C LEU A 337 -27.34 26.13 29.55
N GLY A 338 -28.20 25.53 28.72
CA GLY A 338 -27.95 25.32 27.27
C GLY A 338 -26.79 24.37 26.87
N LEU A 339 -25.87 24.06 27.78
CA LEU A 339 -24.68 23.23 27.53
C LEU A 339 -25.01 21.80 27.08
N ASP A 340 -26.06 21.18 27.61
CA ASP A 340 -26.45 19.81 27.23
C ASP A 340 -26.96 19.74 25.77
N LEU A 341 -27.61 20.79 25.27
CA LEU A 341 -28.07 20.88 23.88
C LEU A 341 -26.89 21.08 22.92
N VAL A 342 -25.93 21.94 23.28
CA VAL A 342 -24.71 22.17 22.50
C VAL A 342 -23.87 20.89 22.43
N LEU A 343 -23.69 20.20 23.56
CA LEU A 343 -22.99 18.93 23.62
C LEU A 343 -23.66 17.84 22.76
N ALA A 344 -24.98 17.71 22.86
CA ALA A 344 -25.75 16.78 22.04
C ALA A 344 -25.65 17.11 20.54
N SER A 345 -25.66 18.40 20.17
CA SER A 345 -25.50 18.84 18.78
C SER A 345 -24.10 18.55 18.23
N ALA A 346 -23.05 18.74 19.04
CA ALA A 346 -21.68 18.41 18.71
C ALA A 346 -21.51 16.90 18.47
N MET A 347 -22.06 16.07 19.35
CA MET A 347 -22.04 14.62 19.19
C MET A 347 -22.83 14.16 17.95
N ALA A 348 -24.00 14.75 17.69
CA ALA A 348 -24.79 14.47 16.49
C ALA A 348 -24.02 14.87 15.22
N SER A 349 -23.31 16.00 15.23
CA SER A 349 -22.45 16.43 14.12
C SER A 349 -21.29 15.45 13.87
N MET A 350 -20.61 15.00 14.92
CA MET A 350 -19.56 13.98 14.82
C MET A 350 -20.08 12.66 14.24
N ALA A 351 -21.22 12.17 14.73
CA ALA A 351 -21.82 10.92 14.26
C ALA A 351 -22.28 11.00 12.79
N THR A 352 -22.94 12.10 12.42
CA THR A 352 -23.40 12.33 11.03
C THR A 352 -22.23 12.44 10.05
N SER A 353 -21.15 13.14 10.43
CA SER A 353 -19.94 13.23 9.61
C SER A 353 -19.28 11.86 9.42
N THR A 354 -19.19 11.05 10.48
CA THR A 354 -18.60 9.70 10.45
C THR A 354 -19.33 8.78 9.47
N ALA A 355 -20.66 8.73 9.55
CA ALA A 355 -21.49 7.92 8.68
C ALA A 355 -21.44 8.41 7.23
N ARG A 356 -21.42 9.73 7.01
CA ARG A 356 -21.29 10.33 5.68
C ARG A 356 -19.99 9.88 5.00
N VAL A 357 -18.85 10.09 5.66
CA VAL A 357 -17.53 9.71 5.13
C VAL A 357 -17.44 8.22 4.85
N HIS A 358 -18.00 7.38 5.74
CA HIS A 358 -18.01 5.93 5.52
C HIS A 358 -18.77 5.55 4.23
N ASN A 359 -19.96 6.12 4.03
CA ASN A 359 -20.77 5.88 2.84
C ASN A 359 -20.08 6.38 1.56
N ASP A 360 -19.45 7.55 1.62
CA ASP A 360 -18.71 8.13 0.49
C ASP A 360 -17.53 7.24 0.09
N MET A 361 -16.71 6.81 1.07
CA MET A 361 -15.58 5.89 0.83
C MET A 361 -16.04 4.54 0.27
N GLN A 362 -17.13 3.98 0.78
CA GLN A 362 -17.67 2.71 0.29
C GLN A 362 -18.15 2.82 -1.15
N ARG A 363 -18.79 3.94 -1.53
CA ARG A 363 -19.20 4.20 -2.92
C ARG A 363 -17.99 4.36 -3.82
N MET A 364 -17.02 5.19 -3.41
CA MET A 364 -15.81 5.49 -4.18
C MET A 364 -15.02 4.22 -4.53
N TYR A 365 -14.89 3.30 -3.56
CA TYR A 365 -14.03 2.12 -3.71
C TYR A 365 -14.77 0.82 -4.05
N SER A 366 -16.09 0.86 -4.26
CA SER A 366 -16.92 -0.31 -4.55
C SER A 366 -16.48 -1.09 -5.81
N SER A 367 -16.15 -0.38 -6.90
CA SER A 367 -15.73 -0.96 -8.19
C SER A 367 -14.23 -0.89 -8.44
N SER A 368 -13.48 -0.37 -7.48
CA SER A 368 -12.05 -0.14 -7.62
C SER A 368 -11.22 -1.39 -7.25
N THR A 369 -9.94 -1.33 -7.58
CA THR A 369 -8.96 -2.31 -7.11
C THR A 369 -8.62 -2.12 -5.63
N THR A 370 -8.65 -0.88 -5.13
CA THR A 370 -8.46 -0.51 -3.73
C THR A 370 -9.54 -1.12 -2.85
N LYS A 371 -9.14 -1.74 -1.73
CA LYS A 371 -10.08 -2.30 -0.76
C LYS A 371 -10.23 -1.39 0.45
N TYR A 372 -11.47 -1.01 0.75
CA TYR A 372 -11.82 -0.22 1.92
C TYR A 372 -12.50 -1.10 2.98
N PHE A 373 -11.98 -1.09 4.20
CA PHE A 373 -12.54 -1.79 5.35
C PHE A 373 -12.82 -0.82 6.48
N ARG A 374 -14.09 -0.77 6.90
CA ARG A 374 -14.53 -0.10 8.12
C ARG A 374 -14.73 -1.13 9.24
N PHE A 375 -14.03 -0.95 10.34
CA PHE A 375 -14.30 -1.63 11.61
C PHE A 375 -14.88 -0.61 12.59
N ASP A 376 -16.07 -0.88 13.12
CA ASP A 376 -16.77 0.04 14.02
C ASP A 376 -17.70 -0.79 14.91
N VAL A 377 -17.54 -0.66 16.22
CA VAL A 377 -18.34 -1.41 17.19
C VAL A 377 -19.62 -0.63 17.46
N ASP A 378 -20.71 -1.04 16.81
CA ASP A 378 -22.00 -0.34 16.79
C ASP A 378 -22.97 -0.79 17.90
N ALA A 379 -22.90 -2.06 18.29
CA ALA A 379 -23.75 -2.65 19.33
C ALA A 379 -23.29 -2.26 20.75
N GLY A 380 -24.15 -1.57 21.51
CA GLY A 380 -23.95 -1.28 22.94
C GLY A 380 -22.97 -0.12 23.25
N MET A 381 -22.02 0.17 22.37
CA MET A 381 -21.01 1.23 22.55
C MET A 381 -21.59 2.65 22.60
N ALA A 382 -22.76 2.89 22.00
CA ALA A 382 -23.43 4.19 22.09
C ALA A 382 -24.01 4.51 23.47
N ASN A 383 -24.18 3.50 24.34
CA ASN A 383 -24.62 3.71 25.73
C ASN A 383 -23.48 4.17 26.65
N ILE A 384 -22.25 4.15 26.16
CA ILE A 384 -21.06 4.59 26.89
C ILE A 384 -20.76 6.02 26.47
N SER A 385 -20.92 6.95 27.40
CA SER A 385 -20.60 8.36 27.15
C SER A 385 -19.10 8.53 26.90
N LEU A 386 -18.73 9.54 26.11
CA LEU A 386 -17.34 9.92 25.79
C LEU A 386 -16.42 10.13 27.02
N GLU A 387 -17.03 10.30 28.20
CA GLU A 387 -16.38 10.63 29.48
C GLU A 387 -16.32 9.44 30.46
N GLN A 388 -17.05 8.34 30.20
CA GLN A 388 -17.20 7.22 31.15
C GLN A 388 -16.02 6.26 31.11
N TRP A 389 -14.85 6.73 31.58
CA TRP A 389 -13.63 5.92 31.66
C TRP A 389 -13.74 4.70 32.59
N MET A 390 -14.66 4.72 33.56
CA MET A 390 -14.92 3.60 34.49
C MET A 390 -15.64 2.39 33.86
N LYS A 391 -15.86 2.40 32.54
CA LYS A 391 -16.50 1.31 31.79
C LYS A 391 -15.53 0.59 30.83
N GLU A 392 -14.25 0.58 31.19
CA GLU A 392 -13.20 -0.13 30.43
C GLU A 392 -13.59 -1.59 30.14
N ASP A 393 -13.99 -2.34 31.16
CA ASP A 393 -14.37 -3.75 31.03
C ASP A 393 -15.56 -3.94 30.06
N GLU A 394 -16.54 -3.02 30.09
CA GLU A 394 -17.69 -3.05 29.19
C GLU A 394 -17.27 -2.78 27.74
N MET A 395 -16.41 -1.78 27.50
CA MET A 395 -15.89 -1.47 26.15
C MET A 395 -15.05 -2.62 25.60
N THR A 396 -14.22 -3.23 26.43
CA THR A 396 -13.39 -4.39 26.06
C THR A 396 -14.28 -5.57 25.70
N ALA A 397 -15.24 -5.93 26.54
CA ALA A 397 -16.16 -7.04 26.28
C ALA A 397 -16.97 -6.84 24.99
N LEU A 398 -17.48 -5.63 24.73
CA LEU A 398 -18.21 -5.31 23.50
C LEU A 398 -17.32 -5.40 22.26
N THR A 399 -16.07 -4.92 22.36
CA THR A 399 -15.11 -4.97 21.25
C THR A 399 -14.67 -6.41 20.96
N GLU A 400 -14.42 -7.21 22.00
CA GLU A 400 -14.12 -8.62 21.86
C GLU A 400 -15.27 -9.37 21.21
N LEU A 401 -16.51 -9.17 21.66
CA LEU A 401 -17.69 -9.78 21.04
C LEU A 401 -17.80 -9.42 19.55
N TYR A 402 -17.56 -8.15 19.21
CA TYR A 402 -17.54 -7.69 17.82
C TYR A 402 -16.45 -8.40 16.99
N MET A 403 -15.23 -8.54 17.51
CA MET A 403 -14.13 -9.18 16.79
C MET A 403 -14.27 -10.71 16.68
N HIS A 404 -15.05 -11.33 17.57
CA HIS A 404 -15.39 -12.75 17.51
C HIS A 404 -16.56 -13.06 16.56
N ASP A 405 -17.30 -12.06 16.08
CA ASP A 405 -18.31 -12.26 15.04
C ASP A 405 -17.66 -12.89 13.80
N PRO A 406 -18.20 -14.01 13.24
CA PRO A 406 -17.59 -14.70 12.11
C PRO A 406 -17.29 -13.78 10.92
N ARG A 407 -18.15 -12.79 10.65
CA ARG A 407 -17.91 -11.84 9.55
C ARG A 407 -16.71 -10.95 9.82
N GLN A 408 -16.56 -10.44 11.04
CA GLN A 408 -15.40 -9.61 11.41
C GLN A 408 -14.11 -10.43 11.50
N LEU A 409 -14.21 -11.68 11.93
CA LEU A 409 -13.08 -12.61 11.95
C LEU A 409 -12.51 -12.85 10.54
N ASP A 410 -13.37 -13.06 9.54
CA ASP A 410 -12.95 -13.24 8.15
C ASP A 410 -12.38 -11.94 7.55
N ARG A 411 -13.03 -10.80 7.83
CA ARG A 411 -12.55 -9.48 7.37
C ARG A 411 -11.18 -9.14 7.95
N SER A 412 -10.99 -9.32 9.25
CA SER A 412 -9.72 -9.05 9.94
C SER A 412 -8.59 -9.97 9.46
N LYS A 413 -8.87 -11.26 9.23
CA LYS A 413 -7.92 -12.20 8.60
C LYS A 413 -7.53 -11.76 7.19
N TYR A 414 -8.51 -11.36 6.37
CA TYR A 414 -8.24 -10.86 5.02
C TYR A 414 -7.37 -9.61 5.04
N VAL A 415 -7.72 -8.63 5.87
CA VAL A 415 -6.95 -7.38 6.05
C VAL A 415 -5.52 -7.69 6.47
N ALA A 416 -5.33 -8.51 7.51
CA ALA A 416 -4.00 -8.92 7.95
C ALA A 416 -3.19 -9.60 6.84
N SER A 417 -3.82 -10.49 6.07
CA SER A 417 -3.18 -11.15 4.93
C SER A 417 -2.74 -10.16 3.85
N GLN A 418 -3.57 -9.17 3.52
CA GLN A 418 -3.22 -8.12 2.56
C GLN A 418 -2.10 -7.21 3.07
N LEU A 419 -2.13 -6.83 4.36
CA LEU A 419 -1.08 -6.01 4.98
C LEU A 419 0.30 -6.67 4.82
N VAL A 420 0.39 -7.98 5.03
CA VAL A 420 1.65 -8.73 4.84
C VAL A 420 1.97 -8.88 3.35
N LYS A 421 1.05 -9.36 2.53
CA LYS A 421 1.31 -9.70 1.11
C LYS A 421 1.70 -8.50 0.26
N LEU A 422 1.04 -7.36 0.46
CA LEU A 422 1.36 -6.14 -0.28
C LEU A 422 2.78 -5.65 0.03
N GLY A 423 3.21 -5.71 1.30
CA GLY A 423 4.55 -5.26 1.71
C GLY A 423 5.69 -6.27 1.47
N ALA A 424 5.42 -7.58 1.64
CA ALA A 424 6.46 -8.60 1.78
C ALA A 424 7.07 -9.14 0.49
N LEU A 425 6.36 -9.05 -0.63
CA LEU A 425 6.76 -9.77 -1.83
C LEU A 425 7.57 -8.85 -2.75
N PRO A 426 8.88 -9.09 -2.97
CA PRO A 426 9.49 -8.66 -4.21
C PRO A 426 8.71 -9.37 -5.33
N PRO A 427 8.13 -8.64 -6.30
CA PRO A 427 7.14 -9.20 -7.24
C PRO A 427 7.72 -10.14 -8.31
N LYS A 428 8.86 -10.78 -8.03
CA LYS A 428 9.54 -11.73 -8.90
C LYS A 428 9.23 -13.14 -8.45
N PHE A 429 8.42 -13.85 -9.23
CA PHE A 429 8.16 -15.27 -8.99
C PHE A 429 8.35 -16.06 -10.28
N GLU A 430 8.75 -17.32 -10.13
CA GLU A 430 8.96 -18.22 -11.24
C GLU A 430 7.98 -19.39 -11.13
N ILE A 431 7.42 -19.81 -12.26
CA ILE A 431 6.53 -20.98 -12.37
C ILE A 431 7.28 -22.04 -13.18
N PRO A 432 7.71 -23.16 -12.57
CA PRO A 432 8.39 -24.23 -13.28
C PRO A 432 7.43 -24.92 -14.25
N ALA A 433 7.97 -25.53 -15.32
CA ALA A 433 7.17 -26.20 -16.33
C ALA A 433 6.27 -27.32 -15.76
N GLN A 434 6.65 -27.95 -14.65
CA GLN A 434 5.86 -28.98 -13.96
C GLN A 434 4.53 -28.49 -13.40
N ARG A 435 4.39 -27.18 -13.14
CA ARG A 435 3.14 -26.61 -12.63
C ARG A 435 2.12 -26.35 -13.74
N PHE A 436 2.48 -26.64 -15.00
CA PHE A 436 1.57 -26.53 -16.13
C PHE A 436 0.86 -27.86 -16.38
N ASN A 437 -0.45 -27.86 -16.21
CA ASN A 437 -1.32 -28.97 -16.55
C ASN A 437 -1.59 -28.98 -18.07
N ILE A 438 -1.66 -30.18 -18.64
CA ILE A 438 -2.09 -30.37 -20.03
C ILE A 438 -3.62 -30.32 -20.02
N GLY A 439 -4.19 -29.17 -20.40
CA GLY A 439 -5.60 -28.84 -20.20
C GLY A 439 -6.56 -29.46 -21.21
N MET A 440 -6.07 -30.25 -22.16
CA MET A 440 -6.88 -31.05 -23.09
C MET A 440 -6.19 -32.38 -23.32
N ARG A 441 -6.83 -33.48 -22.88
CA ARG A 441 -6.47 -34.84 -23.27
C ARG A 441 -7.55 -35.33 -24.23
N GLY A 442 -7.38 -35.09 -25.53
CA GLY A 442 -8.20 -35.70 -26.56
C GLY A 442 -7.43 -36.85 -27.21
N GLY A 443 -7.99 -38.07 -27.23
CA GLY A 443 -7.45 -39.22 -27.99
C GLY A 443 -5.92 -39.43 -27.88
N ARG A 444 -5.30 -39.78 -29.04
CA ARG A 444 -3.93 -40.28 -29.25
C ARG A 444 -2.76 -39.53 -28.58
N ASP A 445 -2.96 -38.33 -28.00
CA ASP A 445 -1.89 -37.53 -27.38
C ASP A 445 -1.34 -38.15 -26.07
N ALA A 446 -2.19 -38.80 -25.27
CA ALA A 446 -1.77 -39.48 -24.05
C ALA A 446 -1.12 -40.85 -24.33
N GLU A 447 -1.53 -41.51 -25.43
CA GLU A 447 -1.02 -42.83 -25.84
C GLU A 447 0.31 -42.73 -26.59
N ASN A 448 0.60 -41.61 -27.28
CA ASN A 448 1.81 -41.45 -28.11
C ASN A 448 2.96 -40.67 -27.45
N GLY A 449 2.82 -40.21 -26.20
CA GLY A 449 3.88 -39.44 -25.53
C GLY A 449 4.16 -38.07 -26.20
N ALA A 450 3.11 -37.40 -26.69
CA ALA A 450 3.23 -36.12 -27.41
C ALA A 450 3.94 -35.03 -26.58
N PHE A 451 3.69 -35.02 -25.26
CA PHE A 451 4.39 -34.20 -24.28
C PHE A 451 5.17 -35.08 -23.32
N THR A 452 6.46 -34.79 -23.13
CA THR A 452 7.32 -35.53 -22.20
C THR A 452 8.00 -34.58 -21.21
N MET A 453 8.01 -34.97 -19.95
CA MET A 453 8.72 -34.26 -18.89
C MET A 453 10.15 -34.79 -18.79
N ARG A 454 11.13 -33.88 -18.78
CA ARG A 454 12.55 -34.23 -18.68
C ARG A 454 13.22 -33.44 -17.56
N LYS A 455 14.11 -34.11 -16.82
CA LYS A 455 14.96 -33.47 -15.81
C LYS A 455 16.26 -33.02 -16.46
N LEU A 456 16.65 -31.79 -16.19
CA LEU A 456 17.90 -31.19 -16.61
C LEU A 456 18.72 -30.78 -15.38
N ASP A 457 20.04 -30.90 -15.46
CA ASP A 457 20.95 -30.17 -14.59
C ASP A 457 20.88 -28.67 -14.94
N TYR A 458 20.67 -27.84 -13.93
CA TYR A 458 20.51 -26.40 -14.06
C TYR A 458 21.81 -25.67 -14.44
N THR A 459 22.97 -26.18 -14.00
CA THR A 459 24.26 -25.52 -14.28
C THR A 459 24.66 -25.71 -15.74
N THR A 460 24.46 -26.93 -16.22
CA THR A 460 24.92 -27.37 -17.53
C THR A 460 23.83 -27.35 -18.60
N GLY A 461 22.55 -27.49 -18.20
CA GLY A 461 21.41 -27.66 -19.08
C GLY A 461 21.26 -29.07 -19.64
N PHE A 462 22.02 -30.06 -19.14
CA PHE A 462 22.02 -31.44 -19.66
C PHE A 462 20.93 -32.30 -19.04
N GLN A 463 20.43 -33.25 -19.84
CA GLN A 463 19.46 -34.22 -19.35
C GLN A 463 20.10 -35.18 -18.36
N LEU A 464 19.45 -35.33 -17.20
CA LEU A 464 19.77 -36.37 -16.24
C LEU A 464 19.10 -37.67 -16.73
N GLY A 465 19.89 -38.72 -16.94
CA GLY A 465 19.39 -40.02 -17.39
C GLY A 465 18.43 -40.68 -16.38
N PRO A 466 17.69 -41.73 -16.77
CA PRO A 466 16.86 -42.49 -15.83
C PRO A 466 17.75 -43.07 -14.72
N SER A 467 17.42 -42.72 -13.49
CA SER A 467 18.18 -43.04 -12.28
C SER A 467 18.37 -44.55 -12.07
N GLY A 468 19.61 -45.02 -12.18
CA GLY A 468 20.12 -46.24 -11.59
C GLY A 468 21.51 -45.94 -11.01
N ILE A 469 21.69 -46.17 -9.71
CA ILE A 469 22.89 -45.85 -8.94
C ILE A 469 23.90 -47.00 -9.04
N THR A 470 25.17 -46.70 -9.33
CA THR A 470 26.33 -47.04 -8.46
C THR A 470 27.47 -46.03 -8.69
N PRO A 471 28.14 -45.54 -7.62
CA PRO A 471 29.24 -44.61 -7.74
C PRO A 471 30.55 -45.38 -7.78
N ASP A 472 30.92 -45.90 -8.93
CA ASP A 472 32.30 -46.26 -9.24
C ASP A 472 32.41 -46.41 -10.74
N HIS A 473 32.96 -45.38 -11.38
CA HIS A 473 33.81 -45.41 -12.56
C HIS A 473 33.87 -44.01 -13.18
N VAL A 474 34.96 -43.31 -12.84
CA VAL A 474 35.50 -42.21 -13.63
C VAL A 474 35.97 -42.80 -14.95
N HIS A 475 35.11 -42.84 -15.97
CA HIS A 475 35.54 -42.98 -17.36
C HIS A 475 34.58 -42.23 -18.28
N THR A 476 35.16 -41.25 -18.96
CA THR A 476 34.80 -40.69 -20.27
C THR A 476 33.39 -41.02 -20.75
N ILE A 477 32.41 -40.20 -20.37
CA ILE A 477 31.06 -40.25 -20.97
C ILE A 477 31.21 -39.73 -22.40
N GLU A 478 31.22 -40.65 -23.37
CA GLU A 478 30.97 -40.32 -24.76
C GLU A 478 29.64 -39.55 -24.83
N LEU A 479 29.74 -38.33 -25.37
CA LEU A 479 28.65 -37.37 -25.45
C LEU A 479 27.52 -37.93 -26.32
N ASP A 480 26.40 -38.28 -25.69
CA ASP A 480 25.18 -38.66 -26.39
C ASP A 480 24.61 -37.45 -27.15
N SER A 481 24.98 -37.33 -28.44
CA SER A 481 24.43 -36.37 -29.38
C SER A 481 23.05 -36.82 -29.84
N SER A 482 22.10 -36.93 -28.91
CA SER A 482 20.72 -37.27 -29.28
C SER A 482 20.06 -36.09 -30.03
N PRO A 483 19.25 -36.34 -31.07
CA PRO A 483 18.48 -35.32 -31.77
C PRO A 483 17.42 -34.62 -30.89
N HIS A 484 17.33 -34.99 -29.62
CA HIS A 484 16.36 -34.55 -28.63
C HIS A 484 17.01 -33.72 -27.51
N SER A 485 18.07 -32.96 -27.80
CA SER A 485 18.64 -31.98 -26.88
C SER A 485 18.49 -30.56 -27.46
N PRO A 486 18.31 -29.51 -26.63
CA PRO A 486 18.21 -28.15 -27.13
C PRO A 486 19.48 -27.79 -27.92
N PRO A 487 19.37 -27.04 -29.04
CA PRO A 487 20.48 -26.91 -29.98
C PRO A 487 21.64 -26.09 -29.38
N ARG A 488 22.87 -26.58 -29.59
CA ARG A 488 24.12 -25.93 -29.19
C ARG A 488 24.64 -25.03 -30.31
N ARG A 489 25.03 -23.79 -29.99
CA ARG A 489 26.03 -23.05 -30.80
C ARG A 489 27.29 -22.84 -29.98
N LYS A 490 28.45 -23.04 -30.62
CA LYS A 490 29.81 -22.76 -30.09
C LYS A 490 30.12 -21.26 -29.95
N THR A 491 29.16 -20.38 -30.22
CA THR A 491 29.32 -18.92 -30.12
C THR A 491 28.12 -18.36 -29.36
N ASP A 492 28.25 -18.26 -28.04
CA ASP A 492 27.42 -17.36 -27.23
C ASP A 492 27.67 -15.93 -27.73
N VAL A 493 26.81 -15.46 -28.64
CA VAL A 493 26.67 -14.03 -28.95
C VAL A 493 25.24 -13.65 -28.59
N THR A 494 25.09 -13.36 -27.30
CA THR A 494 24.62 -12.10 -26.74
C THR A 494 23.84 -11.21 -27.71
N ILE A 495 22.56 -10.95 -27.40
CA ILE A 495 21.96 -9.65 -27.75
C ILE A 495 21.82 -8.90 -26.44
N ALA A 496 22.73 -7.96 -26.23
CA ALA A 496 22.68 -7.00 -25.14
C ALA A 496 21.70 -5.89 -25.52
N ILE A 497 20.72 -5.65 -24.65
CA ILE A 497 20.21 -4.31 -24.42
C ILE A 497 20.49 -4.08 -22.93
N GLN A 498 21.43 -3.18 -22.61
CA GLN A 498 21.84 -2.77 -21.25
C GLN A 498 22.67 -3.76 -20.39
N GLY A 499 23.88 -4.12 -20.86
CA GLY A 499 25.04 -4.21 -19.96
C GLY A 499 25.19 -5.37 -18.94
N SER A 500 24.38 -6.43 -18.96
CA SER A 500 24.68 -7.64 -18.15
C SER A 500 24.38 -8.93 -18.91
N SER A 501 25.43 -9.65 -19.32
CA SER A 501 25.33 -10.97 -19.95
C SER A 501 24.91 -12.01 -18.91
N ARG A 502 23.62 -12.40 -18.92
CA ARG A 502 23.12 -13.53 -18.11
C ARG A 502 22.67 -14.66 -19.03
N LYS A 503 23.28 -15.83 -18.87
CA LYS A 503 22.88 -17.09 -19.52
C LYS A 503 21.42 -17.40 -19.13
N THR A 504 20.51 -17.48 -20.11
CA THR A 504 19.10 -17.82 -19.85
C THR A 504 19.01 -19.30 -19.51
N MET A 505 18.36 -19.62 -18.38
CA MET A 505 18.21 -20.98 -17.87
C MET A 505 16.74 -21.29 -17.55
N PRO A 506 16.31 -22.56 -17.69
CA PRO A 506 14.99 -23.01 -17.27
C PRO A 506 14.77 -22.80 -15.77
N VAL A 507 13.50 -22.70 -15.36
CA VAL A 507 13.11 -22.42 -13.97
C VAL A 507 13.43 -23.62 -13.08
N ARG A 508 13.99 -23.36 -11.89
CA ARG A 508 14.39 -24.38 -10.92
C ARG A 508 13.19 -25.01 -10.21
N HIS A 509 13.39 -26.24 -9.76
CA HIS A 509 12.49 -26.89 -8.82
C HIS A 509 12.75 -26.39 -7.39
N HIS A 510 12.02 -25.38 -6.91
CA HIS A 510 12.03 -25.04 -5.49
C HIS A 510 10.91 -25.81 -4.76
N LEU A 511 11.29 -26.86 -4.03
CA LEU A 511 10.56 -27.33 -2.85
C LEU A 511 11.49 -27.09 -1.66
N ASP A 512 10.97 -26.34 -0.68
CA ASP A 512 11.43 -26.14 0.71
C ASP A 512 12.95 -26.05 1.00
N ALA A 513 13.31 -25.01 1.75
CA ALA A 513 14.59 -24.93 2.44
C ALA A 513 14.73 -26.12 3.40
N ASP A 514 15.46 -27.15 2.97
CA ASP A 514 16.32 -28.05 3.77
C ASP A 514 16.62 -29.35 2.99
N ASP A 515 17.28 -29.27 1.83
CA ASP A 515 18.05 -30.41 1.28
C ASP A 515 18.98 -30.01 0.12
N GLY A 516 20.28 -29.86 0.43
CA GLY A 516 21.43 -30.08 -0.46
C GLY A 516 21.58 -29.28 -1.80
N PRO A 517 22.78 -29.33 -2.42
CA PRO A 517 23.07 -28.66 -3.68
C PRO A 517 22.68 -29.54 -4.88
N ARG A 518 21.39 -29.85 -5.06
CA ARG A 518 20.93 -30.49 -6.31
C ARG A 518 20.20 -29.49 -7.18
N GLN A 519 20.94 -28.95 -8.14
CA GLN A 519 20.51 -27.91 -9.06
C GLN A 519 19.76 -28.56 -10.24
N GLU A 520 18.52 -29.00 -10.04
CA GLU A 520 17.71 -29.64 -11.09
C GLU A 520 16.59 -28.70 -11.60
N ALA A 521 16.39 -28.68 -12.92
CA ALA A 521 15.27 -28.02 -13.58
C ALA A 521 14.45 -29.07 -14.35
N THR A 522 13.13 -28.96 -14.31
CA THR A 522 12.27 -29.87 -15.08
C THR A 522 11.62 -29.11 -16.22
N VAL A 523 11.70 -29.68 -17.42
CA VAL A 523 11.25 -29.05 -18.67
C VAL A 523 10.24 -29.93 -19.37
N LEU A 524 9.30 -29.30 -20.07
CA LEU A 524 8.30 -29.98 -20.89
C LEU A 524 8.74 -29.93 -22.36
N THR A 525 8.79 -31.08 -23.02
CA THR A 525 9.14 -31.21 -24.45
C THR A 525 7.94 -31.65 -25.25
N CYS A 526 7.67 -30.98 -26.37
CA CYS A 526 6.62 -31.36 -27.31
C CYS A 526 7.24 -32.03 -28.54
N ASN A 527 6.99 -33.33 -28.71
CA ASN A 527 7.55 -34.14 -29.80
C ASN A 527 6.64 -34.16 -31.04
N GLY A 528 5.33 -33.97 -30.84
CA GLY A 528 4.34 -33.94 -31.90
C GLY A 528 2.93 -34.07 -31.36
N ALA A 529 2.26 -32.93 -31.12
CA ALA A 529 0.88 -32.87 -30.65
C ALA A 529 -0.04 -32.30 -31.74
N ASP A 530 -1.25 -32.87 -31.87
CA ASP A 530 -2.29 -32.32 -32.74
C ASP A 530 -3.00 -31.10 -32.08
N ASN A 531 -3.00 -31.06 -30.75
CA ASN A 531 -3.56 -30.00 -29.92
C ASN A 531 -2.56 -29.52 -28.86
N ILE A 532 -2.51 -28.20 -28.65
CA ILE A 532 -1.62 -27.60 -27.64
C ILE A 532 -2.48 -26.77 -26.69
N CYS A 533 -2.50 -27.17 -25.42
CA CYS A 533 -3.07 -26.37 -24.32
C CYS A 533 -2.40 -26.73 -23.00
N LEU A 534 -1.48 -25.86 -22.57
CA LEU A 534 -0.84 -25.94 -21.26
C LEU A 534 -1.39 -24.82 -20.38
N ARG A 535 -1.70 -25.13 -19.11
CA ARG A 535 -2.35 -24.20 -18.20
C ARG A 535 -1.67 -24.21 -16.83
N ALA A 536 -1.43 -23.03 -16.27
CA ALA A 536 -1.04 -22.89 -14.87
C ALA A 536 -1.81 -21.75 -14.23
N LEU A 537 -2.10 -21.87 -12.93
CA LEU A 537 -2.76 -20.86 -12.13
C LEU A 537 -1.82 -20.45 -10.99
N ARG A 538 -1.67 -19.14 -10.79
CA ARG A 538 -0.95 -18.60 -9.64
C ARG A 538 -1.86 -17.63 -8.90
N GLN A 539 -2.04 -17.87 -7.61
CA GLN A 539 -2.83 -17.04 -6.69
C GLN A 539 -1.91 -16.36 -5.66
N GLY A 540 -2.43 -15.30 -5.01
CA GLY A 540 -1.70 -14.54 -4.00
C GLY A 540 -0.60 -13.65 -4.56
N ILE A 541 -0.73 -13.23 -5.82
CA ILE A 541 0.15 -12.26 -6.46
C ILE A 541 -0.26 -10.85 -5.97
N PRO A 542 0.68 -9.99 -5.55
CA PRO A 542 0.36 -8.61 -5.21
C PRO A 542 -0.29 -7.86 -6.37
N GLN A 543 -1.06 -6.83 -6.05
CA GLN A 543 -1.61 -5.94 -7.08
C GLN A 543 -0.48 -5.13 -7.73
N GLY A 544 -0.52 -4.98 -9.06
CA GLY A 544 0.47 -4.19 -9.79
C GLY A 544 0.59 -4.56 -11.26
N LYS A 545 1.53 -3.92 -11.97
CA LYS A 545 1.87 -4.22 -13.36
C LYS A 545 3.09 -5.14 -13.42
N TYR A 546 2.95 -6.22 -14.18
CA TYR A 546 3.94 -7.28 -14.26
C TYR A 546 4.34 -7.55 -15.71
N ARG A 547 5.64 -7.72 -15.92
CA ARG A 547 6.21 -8.25 -17.14
C ARG A 547 6.37 -9.76 -17.04
N VAL A 548 5.88 -10.46 -18.06
CA VAL A 548 5.90 -11.93 -18.12
C VAL A 548 6.90 -12.40 -19.16
N GLN A 549 7.84 -13.23 -18.72
CA GLN A 549 8.95 -13.78 -19.49
C GLN A 549 8.75 -15.29 -19.64
N TRP A 550 8.55 -15.77 -20.86
CA TRP A 550 8.36 -17.19 -21.15
C TRP A 550 9.69 -17.81 -21.58
N ILE A 551 10.10 -18.91 -20.95
CA ILE A 551 11.40 -19.54 -21.23
C ILE A 551 11.18 -20.74 -22.13
N MET A 552 11.69 -20.66 -23.36
CA MET A 552 11.46 -21.67 -24.39
C MET A 552 12.75 -22.02 -25.14
N ALA A 553 12.78 -23.16 -25.80
CA ALA A 553 13.80 -23.49 -26.80
C ALA A 553 13.16 -24.20 -28.00
N PHE A 554 13.76 -24.03 -29.18
CA PHE A 554 13.18 -24.50 -30.45
C PHE A 554 14.19 -25.34 -31.22
N THR A 555 13.83 -26.59 -31.52
CA THR A 555 14.64 -27.53 -32.31
C THR A 555 14.12 -27.66 -33.74
N SER A 556 14.93 -28.27 -34.60
CA SER A 556 14.44 -28.73 -35.91
C SER A 556 13.52 -29.93 -35.71
N THR A 557 12.35 -29.92 -36.36
CA THR A 557 11.39 -31.02 -36.29
C THR A 557 11.87 -32.22 -37.11
N PRO A 558 11.52 -33.47 -36.71
CA PRO A 558 11.58 -34.61 -37.62
C PRO A 558 10.67 -34.36 -38.84
N HIS A 559 10.94 -35.02 -39.96
CA HIS A 559 10.31 -34.78 -41.28
C HIS A 559 8.76 -34.91 -41.33
N THR A 560 8.11 -35.31 -40.24
CA THR A 560 6.65 -35.55 -40.14
C THR A 560 5.87 -34.46 -39.38
N ALA A 561 6.53 -33.48 -38.75
CA ALA A 561 5.85 -32.44 -37.95
C ALA A 561 6.07 -31.02 -38.53
N ALA A 562 4.98 -30.24 -38.54
CA ALA A 562 5.03 -28.83 -38.92
C ALA A 562 5.87 -28.04 -37.88
N PRO A 563 6.61 -27.00 -38.32
CA PRO A 563 7.38 -26.17 -37.40
C PRO A 563 6.44 -25.52 -36.37
N PRO A 564 6.91 -25.27 -35.13
CA PRO A 564 6.12 -24.68 -34.05
C PRO A 564 5.87 -23.19 -34.28
N THR A 565 5.08 -22.91 -35.31
CA THR A 565 4.63 -21.58 -35.72
C THR A 565 3.19 -21.39 -35.26
N GLU A 566 2.85 -20.16 -34.90
CA GLU A 566 1.54 -19.78 -34.35
C GLU A 566 1.25 -20.31 -32.92
N LEU A 567 2.30 -20.55 -32.11
CA LEU A 567 2.11 -20.71 -30.67
C LEU A 567 1.73 -19.36 -30.05
N ILE A 568 0.71 -19.37 -29.18
CA ILE A 568 0.22 -18.21 -28.46
C ILE A 568 0.47 -18.42 -26.97
N LEU A 569 1.25 -17.52 -26.39
CA LEU A 569 1.56 -17.48 -24.97
C LEU A 569 0.69 -16.40 -24.34
N SER A 570 -0.21 -16.76 -23.44
CA SER A 570 -1.22 -15.85 -22.90
C SER A 570 -1.17 -15.82 -21.37
N VAL A 571 -1.35 -14.64 -20.82
CA VAL A 571 -1.44 -14.41 -19.38
C VAL A 571 -2.52 -13.38 -19.09
N GLY A 572 -3.32 -13.60 -18.05
CA GLY A 572 -4.37 -12.67 -17.68
C GLY A 572 -5.15 -13.16 -16.47
N ARG A 573 -6.18 -12.39 -16.09
CA ARG A 573 -7.10 -12.79 -15.04
C ARG A 573 -7.91 -14.01 -15.49
N PRO A 574 -7.97 -15.10 -14.71
CA PRO A 574 -8.86 -16.22 -15.03
C PRO A 574 -10.33 -15.78 -14.93
N LEU A 575 -11.19 -16.28 -15.84
CA LEU A 575 -12.64 -16.03 -15.76
C LEU A 575 -13.26 -16.71 -14.54
N ASP A 576 -12.76 -17.89 -14.17
CA ASP A 576 -13.10 -18.61 -12.94
C ASP A 576 -11.88 -19.41 -12.49
N SER A 577 -11.27 -19.02 -11.36
CA SER A 577 -10.06 -19.65 -10.83
C SER A 577 -10.27 -21.05 -10.26
N ARG A 578 -11.49 -21.41 -9.84
CA ARG A 578 -11.78 -22.73 -9.23
C ARG A 578 -11.74 -23.84 -10.26
N VAL A 579 -12.19 -23.55 -11.47
CA VAL A 579 -12.27 -24.53 -12.57
C VAL A 579 -11.21 -24.29 -13.64
N PHE A 580 -10.40 -23.23 -13.56
CA PHE A 580 -9.46 -22.82 -14.62
C PHE A 580 -8.57 -23.97 -15.14
N LEU A 581 -8.01 -24.77 -14.23
CA LEU A 581 -7.09 -25.85 -14.58
C LEU A 581 -7.80 -27.03 -15.28
N ASP A 582 -9.03 -27.34 -14.87
CA ASP A 582 -9.74 -28.56 -15.27
C ASP A 582 -10.90 -28.32 -16.23
N ARG A 583 -11.23 -27.05 -16.53
CA ARG A 583 -12.35 -26.69 -17.41
C ARG A 583 -12.13 -27.26 -18.81
N PHE A 584 -13.01 -28.16 -19.21
CA PHE A 584 -13.01 -28.72 -20.55
C PHE A 584 -13.35 -27.63 -21.59
N VAL A 585 -12.57 -27.58 -22.68
CA VAL A 585 -12.82 -26.67 -23.81
C VAL A 585 -12.77 -27.50 -25.08
N ASP A 586 -13.88 -27.57 -25.81
CA ASP A 586 -13.91 -28.25 -27.11
C ASP A 586 -13.31 -27.35 -28.20
N VAL A 587 -12.13 -27.71 -28.69
CA VAL A 587 -11.41 -27.01 -29.78
C VAL A 587 -12.12 -27.03 -31.13
N LYS A 588 -13.03 -27.99 -31.36
CA LYS A 588 -13.83 -28.03 -32.58
C LYS A 588 -14.87 -26.92 -32.58
N ILE A 589 -15.35 -26.53 -31.39
CA ILE A 589 -16.33 -25.46 -31.20
C ILE A 589 -15.61 -24.12 -31.00
N SER A 590 -14.70 -24.04 -30.02
CA SER A 590 -13.94 -22.82 -29.73
C SER A 590 -12.50 -22.96 -30.18
N ARG A 591 -12.19 -22.37 -31.34
CA ARG A 591 -10.84 -22.38 -31.92
C ARG A 591 -9.82 -21.56 -31.10
N ASP A 592 -10.29 -20.65 -30.24
CA ASP A 592 -9.48 -19.85 -29.34
C ASP A 592 -9.84 -20.14 -27.88
N VAL A 593 -9.05 -21.01 -27.26
CA VAL A 593 -9.22 -21.44 -25.86
C VAL A 593 -9.06 -20.26 -24.89
N VAL A 594 -8.29 -19.23 -25.27
CA VAL A 594 -7.95 -18.12 -24.36
C VAL A 594 -9.18 -17.30 -24.01
N GLY A 595 -10.05 -17.01 -24.99
CA GLY A 595 -11.30 -16.25 -24.75
C GLY A 595 -12.31 -16.98 -23.85
N VAL A 596 -12.13 -18.28 -23.60
CA VAL A 596 -12.99 -19.08 -22.72
C VAL A 596 -12.43 -19.17 -21.29
N LEU A 597 -11.12 -19.00 -21.14
CA LEU A 597 -10.42 -19.22 -19.86
C LEU A 597 -9.95 -17.94 -19.18
N LEU A 598 -9.54 -16.93 -19.96
CA LEU A 598 -9.01 -15.67 -19.46
C LEU A 598 -9.95 -14.50 -19.81
N GLY A 599 -9.85 -13.43 -19.02
CA GLY A 599 -10.54 -12.18 -19.26
C GLY A 599 -10.13 -11.49 -20.57
N PRO A 600 -10.89 -10.46 -21.00
CA PRO A 600 -10.62 -9.71 -22.22
C PRO A 600 -9.32 -8.90 -22.16
N ASP A 601 -8.81 -8.64 -20.97
CA ASP A 601 -7.56 -7.96 -20.64
C ASP A 601 -6.31 -8.85 -20.77
N ALA A 602 -6.47 -10.11 -21.17
CA ALA A 602 -5.36 -11.05 -21.31
C ALA A 602 -4.31 -10.57 -22.33
N VAL A 603 -3.06 -10.52 -21.88
CA VAL A 603 -1.90 -10.23 -22.71
C VAL A 603 -1.52 -11.50 -23.48
N ARG A 604 -1.32 -11.36 -24.79
CA ARG A 604 -1.00 -12.48 -25.69
C ARG A 604 0.26 -12.17 -26.48
N VAL A 605 1.12 -13.18 -26.59
CA VAL A 605 2.38 -13.11 -27.33
C VAL A 605 2.42 -14.25 -28.33
N ARG A 606 2.55 -13.92 -29.61
CA ARG A 606 2.58 -14.92 -30.69
C ARG A 606 4.00 -15.24 -31.11
N VAL A 607 4.35 -16.53 -31.10
CA VAL A 607 5.55 -17.05 -31.76
C VAL A 607 5.19 -17.41 -33.21
N GLY A 608 5.19 -16.39 -34.07
CA GLY A 608 4.94 -16.54 -35.51
C GLY A 608 6.17 -17.02 -36.28
N ARG A 609 6.02 -17.19 -37.60
CA ARG A 609 7.10 -17.67 -38.50
C ARG A 609 8.39 -16.84 -38.42
N ARG A 610 8.28 -15.51 -38.29
CA ARG A 610 9.42 -14.59 -38.18
C ARG A 610 10.20 -14.83 -36.89
N ARG A 611 9.52 -14.75 -35.75
CA ARG A 611 10.11 -14.95 -34.42
C ARG A 611 10.72 -16.35 -34.29
N TYR A 612 10.04 -17.39 -34.79
CA TYR A 612 10.60 -18.75 -34.86
C TYR A 612 11.90 -18.81 -35.66
N ARG A 613 11.96 -18.22 -36.87
CA ARG A 613 13.18 -18.19 -37.68
C ARG A 613 14.35 -17.48 -36.98
N GLU A 614 14.08 -16.45 -36.19
CA GLU A 614 15.09 -15.70 -35.44
C GLU A 614 15.67 -16.50 -34.26
N VAL A 615 14.84 -17.31 -33.59
CA VAL A 615 15.22 -18.06 -32.37
C VAL A 615 15.53 -19.54 -32.61
N LYS A 616 15.14 -20.12 -33.76
CA LYS A 616 15.41 -21.52 -34.11
C LYS A 616 16.92 -21.79 -34.08
N GLY A 617 17.33 -22.86 -33.41
CA GLY A 617 18.75 -23.22 -33.31
C GLY A 617 19.53 -22.47 -32.22
N ARG A 618 18.88 -21.54 -31.50
CA ARG A 618 19.42 -21.00 -30.23
C ARG A 618 19.07 -21.94 -29.08
N SER A 619 19.83 -21.83 -27.98
CA SER A 619 19.54 -22.51 -26.72
C SER A 619 18.23 -21.98 -26.09
N TRP A 620 18.17 -21.89 -24.76
CA TRP A 620 17.07 -21.24 -24.07
C TRP A 620 16.96 -19.75 -24.44
N VAL A 621 15.74 -19.33 -24.79
CA VAL A 621 15.39 -17.95 -25.11
C VAL A 621 14.25 -17.47 -24.23
N VAL A 622 14.26 -16.16 -23.95
CA VAL A 622 13.14 -15.48 -23.30
C VAL A 622 12.21 -14.91 -24.37
N ILE A 623 10.94 -15.27 -24.31
CA ILE A 623 9.88 -14.68 -25.13
C ILE A 623 9.08 -13.73 -24.24
N GLU A 624 9.16 -12.44 -24.53
CA GLU A 624 8.42 -11.38 -23.84
C GLU A 624 7.30 -10.81 -24.73
N GLY A 625 6.28 -10.27 -24.06
CA GLY A 625 5.20 -9.52 -24.69
C GLY A 625 5.45 -8.02 -24.64
N ASP A 626 4.85 -7.29 -25.59
CA ASP A 626 5.00 -5.83 -25.70
C ASP A 626 4.16 -5.06 -24.67
N ARG A 627 3.26 -5.76 -23.96
CA ARG A 627 2.37 -5.21 -22.93
C ARG A 627 2.60 -5.92 -21.60
N ASP A 628 2.49 -5.16 -20.51
CA ASP A 628 2.48 -5.73 -19.17
C ASP A 628 1.08 -6.24 -18.81
N VAL A 629 1.02 -7.23 -17.91
CA VAL A 629 -0.23 -7.73 -17.35
C VAL A 629 -0.52 -7.01 -16.03
N GLU A 630 -1.77 -6.59 -15.84
CA GLU A 630 -2.22 -5.98 -14.59
C GLU A 630 -2.81 -7.05 -13.68
N VAL A 631 -2.37 -7.06 -12.42
CA VAL A 631 -2.92 -7.93 -11.38
C VAL A 631 -3.80 -7.08 -10.48
N GLY A 632 -5.09 -7.42 -10.41
CA GLY A 632 -6.06 -6.74 -9.53
C GLY A 632 -6.05 -7.27 -8.09
N GLY A 633 -6.95 -6.76 -7.24
CA GLY A 633 -7.00 -7.09 -5.80
C GLY A 633 -7.33 -8.54 -5.43
N GLU A 634 -7.72 -9.39 -6.39
CA GLU A 634 -7.85 -10.84 -6.18
C GLU A 634 -6.49 -11.56 -6.18
N GLY A 635 -5.48 -10.97 -6.84
CA GLY A 635 -4.12 -11.50 -6.86
C GLY A 635 -3.97 -12.81 -7.63
N GLU A 636 -4.72 -12.99 -8.72
CA GLU A 636 -4.72 -14.23 -9.51
C GLU A 636 -4.27 -13.99 -10.96
N LEU A 637 -3.40 -14.86 -11.47
CA LEU A 637 -3.03 -14.92 -12.89
C LEU A 637 -3.13 -16.35 -13.42
N GLY A 638 -3.82 -16.49 -14.55
CA GLY A 638 -3.84 -17.68 -15.36
C GLY A 638 -2.84 -17.57 -16.52
N PHE A 639 -2.10 -18.65 -16.77
CA PHE A 639 -1.11 -18.77 -17.83
C PHE A 639 -1.56 -19.85 -18.81
N VAL A 640 -1.61 -19.54 -20.10
CA VAL A 640 -2.05 -20.46 -21.15
C VAL A 640 -1.07 -20.46 -22.31
N ILE A 641 -0.56 -21.64 -22.70
CA ILE A 641 0.14 -21.85 -23.96
C ILE A 641 -0.79 -22.62 -24.88
N SER A 642 -1.14 -22.06 -26.03
CA SER A 642 -2.06 -22.69 -26.97
C SER A 642 -1.65 -22.51 -28.43
N LYS A 643 -2.23 -23.34 -29.30
CA LYS A 643 -2.19 -23.19 -30.76
C LYS A 643 -3.62 -23.35 -31.29
N ARG A 644 -3.98 -22.59 -32.33
CA ARG A 644 -5.22 -22.84 -33.07
C ARG A 644 -5.22 -24.26 -33.64
N PHE A 645 -6.24 -25.04 -33.32
CA PHE A 645 -6.40 -26.40 -33.82
C PHE A 645 -6.61 -26.41 -35.34
N VAL A 646 -5.87 -27.27 -36.04
CA VAL A 646 -6.00 -27.52 -37.48
C VAL A 646 -6.00 -29.02 -37.69
N ARG A 647 -7.05 -29.55 -38.30
CA ARG A 647 -7.22 -30.99 -38.50
C ARG A 647 -6.10 -31.54 -39.39
N GLY A 648 -5.39 -32.56 -38.90
CA GLY A 648 -4.32 -33.24 -39.64
C GLY A 648 -2.95 -32.59 -39.55
N GLU A 649 -2.80 -31.50 -38.81
CA GLU A 649 -1.51 -30.84 -38.57
C GLU A 649 -0.96 -31.24 -37.20
N VAL A 650 0.24 -31.81 -37.17
CA VAL A 650 0.95 -32.14 -35.92
C VAL A 650 2.10 -31.16 -35.74
N VAL A 651 2.23 -30.60 -34.54
CA VAL A 651 3.29 -29.63 -34.20
C VAL A 651 4.19 -30.20 -33.12
N GLY A 652 5.50 -30.10 -33.32
CA GLY A 652 6.51 -30.53 -32.35
C GLY A 652 7.79 -29.70 -32.44
N GLY A 653 8.85 -30.13 -31.76
CA GLY A 653 10.18 -29.51 -31.87
C GLY A 653 10.35 -28.26 -31.03
N TRP A 654 9.75 -28.22 -29.84
CA TRP A 654 9.92 -27.13 -28.88
C TRP A 654 9.92 -27.61 -27.43
N TRP A 655 10.54 -26.79 -26.59
CA TRP A 655 10.80 -27.04 -25.18
C TRP A 655 10.30 -25.86 -24.36
N PHE A 656 9.79 -26.16 -23.18
CA PHE A 656 9.29 -25.18 -22.23
C PHE A 656 9.94 -25.35 -20.86
N GLY A 657 10.58 -24.29 -20.40
CA GLY A 657 11.35 -24.25 -19.17
C GLY A 657 10.65 -23.53 -18.01
N GLY A 658 9.46 -22.98 -18.23
CA GLY A 658 8.69 -22.24 -17.23
C GLY A 658 8.50 -20.75 -17.56
N VAL A 659 7.96 -20.02 -16.59
CA VAL A 659 7.64 -18.59 -16.71
C VAL A 659 8.30 -17.84 -15.58
N LYS A 660 8.89 -16.67 -15.88
CA LYS A 660 9.31 -15.69 -14.89
C LYS A 660 8.39 -14.49 -14.97
N VAL A 661 7.88 -14.07 -13.83
CA VAL A 661 7.02 -12.89 -13.72
C VAL A 661 7.79 -11.88 -12.89
N VAL A 662 7.93 -10.68 -13.42
CA VAL A 662 8.78 -9.62 -12.89
C VAL A 662 7.91 -8.37 -12.76
N PRO A 663 7.95 -7.61 -11.64
CA PRO A 663 7.26 -6.34 -11.61
C PRO A 663 7.90 -5.39 -12.60
N ARG A 664 7.07 -4.55 -13.21
CA ARG A 664 7.62 -3.33 -13.78
C ARG A 664 7.88 -2.37 -12.63
N SER A 665 9.13 -2.02 -12.39
CA SER A 665 9.43 -0.76 -11.70
C SER A 665 8.83 0.33 -12.58
N VAL A 666 7.82 1.03 -12.05
CA VAL A 666 7.26 2.21 -12.70
C VAL A 666 8.33 3.29 -12.73
#